data_AF-B3RQG2-F1
#
_entry.id   AF-B3RQG2-F1
#
_cell.length_a   1.000
_cell.length_b   1.000
_cell.length_c   1.000
_cell.angle_alpha   90.00
_cell.angle_beta   90.00
_cell.angle_gamma   90.00
#
_symmetry.space_group_name_H-M   'P 1'
#
loop_
_entity.id
_entity.type
_entity.pdbx_description
1 polymer ?
#
loop_
_entity_poly.entity_id
_entity_poly.type
_entity_poly.pdbx_seq_one_letter_code
_entity_poly.pdbx_strand_id
1 'polypeptide(L)'
;MSSACNVESAIVGKKLRSAISLLSLESASIPWSLGDNSCVKLSSGTTLTNDIAIARYLARSQTELKLYGHNILQSTEVDTWISFSQKCLGQSNPDFSYLNEQLALRTYLVGNNVTLADFVVWTTIRVNGHEDSLCNYTNVKRWHDFLSNQSIFMKALSQLQKTVKEATQPKEDLGKFIELPGAEMGKVVVRFPPEASGYLHIGHAKAALLNQHYQTNFKGKLIFRFDDTNPVKEKADFEKVIIEDVSLLQVKPDIFSHTSDHFPLMLELAEKLIKEGKAYADDTPADDMKKQREQRLPSKNRENSVETNLQLWKEMQAGTERGLQCCIRAKIDYNSVNGCLRDPTMYRCKLEAHPKTGTKYKAYPTYDFACPIVDSVEGVTHALRTTEYHDRDDQYYWFIKQMGLRTLHVWEYSRLNLNHTVLSKRKLAWFVEQGLVDGWDDPRFPTVRGIVRRGMTIEGLRQFIVAQGSSRSVVNMEWDKIWAFNRKVIDPIAPRFTSLLKGSTVQITIPGVEEKSESALKHPKNKDVGMKTVWYSSNVLVDKVDVVDVQEGEIVTLINWGNIKISKVERNGSNEVTGITASLDLENTDYKKTRKLTWLSKTDKAPFVPTIGVYYDYLITKTVLGKDDNFRDYVNKNTKNNVEMLGDPELKFLKAGDIIQLQRRGFFRCDKAFDPATGEPCVLICVPDGHTKSASGKNTETKSSKGTEAKKPKKEPAKTPAATSNTTASSQEVDKLKNEITEQGNKVRELKGSNAAKETVDAEVKKLLELKKRYKDLTGEDVSGANRSKKPSKEKKAGNQDKNTAKPKKEKPVKQEARKEENAGLQDERNNPERKKVSRLGLEIAKEENLGEWYSQAITKAEMIEYHDVSGCYILRPWSYAIWEYIKDFFDAEIKKLGVKNVYFPIFVSKAALEREKTHISDFAPEVAWVTKSGDTELAEPIAIRPTSETVMYPSYAKWIKSHRDLPLKLNQWNNVVRWEFKHPQPFIRTREFLWQEGHSAFVSKKEAEEEVFTILELYRRIYEELLAIPVVKGRKTEKEKFAGGDFTTTVEAFIDANGRGAQGATSHHLGQNFSKMFEIVYEHPETKEKAFVYQNSWGISTRTLGVLCLVHGDNKGLIIPPKVADIQVIIIPCGISANLSEDERNKIYDSCSSYVKILKDGGIRADCDTRDNYSAGWKFNHYELKGVPLRMELGPKDIKNNQFVTVRRDNAQKSSSNADNAVEHIKMLLNAVQTDMFNK
;
A
#
# COMPACT_ATOMS: atom_id res chain seq x y z
N MET A 1 33.46 17.71 15.41
CA MET A 1 33.99 18.27 14.14
C MET A 1 34.84 17.29 13.31
N SER A 2 35.01 16.01 13.70
CA SER A 2 36.00 15.10 13.08
C SER A 2 35.47 13.88 12.31
N SER A 3 34.16 13.59 12.31
CA SER A 3 33.60 12.38 11.68
C SER A 3 33.04 12.58 10.25
N ALA A 4 32.66 13.80 9.86
CA ALA A 4 32.02 14.07 8.56
C ALA A 4 32.90 13.67 7.35
N CYS A 5 34.23 13.74 7.48
CA CYS A 5 35.16 13.29 6.43
C CYS A 5 35.04 11.79 6.07
N ASN A 6 34.48 10.94 6.93
CA ASN A 6 34.62 9.49 6.78
C ASN A 6 33.64 8.86 5.77
N VAL A 7 32.53 9.50 5.42
CA VAL A 7 31.51 8.90 4.53
C VAL A 7 31.81 9.18 3.05
N GLU A 8 32.18 10.41 2.69
CA GLU A 8 32.73 10.71 1.35
C GLU A 8 34.04 9.94 1.10
N SER A 9 34.88 9.81 2.14
CA SER A 9 36.07 8.95 2.13
C SER A 9 35.75 7.47 1.86
N ALA A 10 34.52 6.98 2.10
CA ALA A 10 34.15 5.59 1.82
C ALA A 10 33.85 5.33 0.34
N ILE A 11 33.34 6.32 -0.39
CA ILE A 11 33.04 6.22 -1.83
C ILE A 11 34.32 6.45 -2.67
N VAL A 12 35.12 7.45 -2.30
CA VAL A 12 36.49 7.62 -2.83
C VAL A 12 37.32 6.38 -2.49
N GLY A 13 37.27 5.91 -1.24
CA GLY A 13 38.06 4.80 -0.73
C GLY A 13 37.80 3.46 -1.41
N LYS A 14 36.53 3.03 -1.53
CA LYS A 14 36.18 1.79 -2.26
C LYS A 14 36.67 1.77 -3.71
N LYS A 15 36.88 2.93 -4.35
CA LYS A 15 37.30 3.04 -5.75
C LYS A 15 38.81 3.32 -5.90
N LEU A 16 39.46 3.89 -4.90
CA LEU A 16 40.92 4.01 -4.83
C LEU A 16 41.62 2.63 -4.84
N ARG A 17 40.92 1.58 -4.39
CA ARG A 17 41.36 0.17 -4.45
C ARG A 17 41.79 -0.29 -5.86
N SER A 18 41.20 0.21 -6.94
CA SER A 18 41.62 -0.18 -8.30
C SER A 18 42.95 0.45 -8.71
N ALA A 19 43.20 1.71 -8.32
CA ALA A 19 44.50 2.35 -8.51
C ALA A 19 45.58 1.70 -7.62
N ILE A 20 45.25 1.43 -6.35
CA ILE A 20 46.11 0.71 -5.40
C ILE A 20 46.44 -0.71 -5.90
N SER A 21 45.47 -1.43 -6.46
CA SER A 21 45.67 -2.77 -7.04
C SER A 21 46.65 -2.73 -8.21
N LEU A 22 46.56 -1.72 -9.08
CA LEU A 22 47.50 -1.53 -10.18
C LEU A 22 48.91 -1.18 -9.69
N LEU A 23 49.04 -0.30 -8.69
CA LEU A 23 50.33 0.00 -8.06
C LEU A 23 50.95 -1.21 -7.33
N SER A 24 50.12 -2.15 -6.83
CA SER A 24 50.61 -3.38 -6.20
C SER A 24 51.06 -4.46 -7.19
N LEU A 25 50.53 -4.44 -8.42
CA LEU A 25 50.86 -5.44 -9.46
C LEU A 25 52.27 -5.29 -10.04
N GLU A 26 52.92 -4.13 -9.83
CA GLU A 26 54.30 -3.88 -10.27
C GLU A 26 55.32 -3.98 -9.12
N SER A 27 54.89 -4.20 -7.87
CA SER A 27 55.78 -4.22 -6.69
C SER A 27 55.75 -5.55 -5.90
N ALA A 28 56.66 -6.47 -6.22
CA ALA A 28 56.76 -7.78 -5.59
C ALA A 28 57.46 -7.80 -4.19
N SER A 29 57.70 -6.64 -3.57
CA SER A 29 58.69 -6.48 -2.49
C SER A 29 58.14 -6.23 -1.08
N ILE A 30 56.82 -6.07 -0.88
CA ILE A 30 56.22 -5.81 0.44
C ILE A 30 55.14 -6.87 0.74
N PRO A 31 55.26 -7.64 1.83
CA PRO A 31 54.21 -8.55 2.28
C PRO A 31 53.13 -7.80 3.08
N TRP A 32 51.88 -7.87 2.61
CA TRP A 32 50.70 -7.31 3.27
C TRP A 32 49.46 -8.17 2.98
N SER A 33 48.37 -7.95 3.72
CA SER A 33 47.10 -8.65 3.50
C SER A 33 45.89 -7.71 3.54
N LEU A 34 44.86 -8.09 2.78
CA LEU A 34 43.62 -7.36 2.53
C LEU A 34 42.49 -7.95 3.39
N GLY A 35 41.70 -7.10 4.06
CA GLY A 35 40.53 -7.52 4.83
C GLY A 35 39.19 -7.23 4.15
N ASP A 36 38.09 -7.62 4.80
CA ASP A 36 36.72 -7.42 4.29
C ASP A 36 36.30 -5.94 4.17
N ASN A 37 37.02 -5.04 4.86
CA ASN A 37 36.88 -3.58 4.77
C ASN A 37 38.20 -2.93 4.36
N SER A 38 38.28 -1.60 4.31
CA SER A 38 39.45 -0.86 3.80
C SER A 38 40.63 -0.86 4.79
N CYS A 39 41.14 -2.05 5.10
CA CYS A 39 42.26 -2.24 6.00
C CYS A 39 43.41 -3.03 5.36
N VAL A 40 44.63 -2.58 5.67
CA VAL A 40 45.89 -3.21 5.27
C VAL A 40 46.72 -3.44 6.55
N LYS A 41 47.10 -4.69 6.80
CA LYS A 41 48.07 -5.02 7.84
C LYS A 41 49.49 -4.96 7.29
N LEU A 42 50.34 -4.23 8.00
CA LEU A 42 51.78 -4.16 7.77
C LEU A 42 52.50 -5.25 8.55
N SER A 43 53.70 -5.62 8.11
CA SER A 43 54.57 -6.60 8.79
C SER A 43 54.95 -6.22 10.23
N SER A 44 54.86 -4.93 10.58
CA SER A 44 55.01 -4.41 11.95
C SER A 44 53.79 -4.63 12.86
N GLY A 45 52.76 -5.37 12.41
CA GLY A 45 51.50 -5.56 13.12
C GLY A 45 50.54 -4.36 13.09
N THR A 46 51.03 -3.19 12.64
CA THR A 46 50.21 -1.98 12.48
C THR A 46 49.16 -2.16 11.39
N THR A 47 47.93 -1.70 11.62
CA THR A 47 46.83 -1.77 10.64
C THR A 47 46.44 -0.36 10.18
N LEU A 48 46.56 -0.09 8.89
CA LEU A 48 46.02 1.12 8.26
C LEU A 48 44.55 0.87 7.90
N THR A 49 43.66 1.85 8.12
CA THR A 49 42.19 1.69 7.99
C THR A 49 41.51 2.78 7.13
N ASN A 50 42.30 3.63 6.46
CA ASN A 50 41.83 4.73 5.63
C ASN A 50 42.50 4.62 4.25
N ASP A 51 41.71 4.56 3.18
CA ASP A 51 42.22 4.32 1.82
C ASP A 51 43.21 5.41 1.34
N ILE A 52 43.05 6.67 1.75
CA ILE A 52 44.01 7.74 1.43
C ILE A 52 45.30 7.59 2.25
N ALA A 53 45.22 7.11 3.50
CA ALA A 53 46.40 6.78 4.29
C ALA A 53 47.16 5.58 3.69
N ILE A 54 46.44 4.58 3.18
CA ILE A 54 47.00 3.43 2.45
C ILE A 54 47.66 3.89 1.15
N ALA A 55 47.01 4.74 0.36
CA ALA A 55 47.60 5.29 -0.87
C ALA A 55 48.84 6.16 -0.62
N ARG A 56 48.81 7.02 0.41
CA ARG A 56 49.99 7.79 0.87
C ARG A 56 51.13 6.88 1.30
N TYR A 57 50.82 5.80 2.04
CA TYR A 57 51.83 4.83 2.46
C TYR A 57 52.49 4.13 1.26
N LEU A 58 51.69 3.60 0.33
CA LEU A 58 52.18 2.90 -0.86
C LEU A 58 53.01 3.81 -1.78
N ALA A 59 52.52 5.01 -2.08
CA ALA A 59 53.21 5.97 -2.93
C ALA A 59 54.51 6.52 -2.31
N ARG A 60 54.66 6.45 -0.96
CA ARG A 60 55.90 6.78 -0.25
C ARG A 60 56.82 5.57 -0.09
N SER A 61 56.31 4.33 -0.07
CA SER A 61 57.14 3.11 -0.04
C SER A 61 57.75 2.77 -1.40
N GLN A 62 57.12 3.19 -2.51
CA GLN A 62 57.58 2.99 -3.88
C GLN A 62 58.33 4.23 -4.40
N THR A 63 59.48 4.56 -3.78
CA THR A 63 60.27 5.75 -4.10
C THR A 63 60.74 5.82 -5.56
N GLU A 64 60.98 4.67 -6.20
CA GLU A 64 61.39 4.56 -7.61
C GLU A 64 60.33 5.09 -8.58
N LEU A 65 59.04 4.85 -8.30
CA LEU A 65 57.92 5.33 -9.12
C LEU A 65 57.63 6.83 -8.95
N LYS A 66 58.25 7.47 -7.94
CA LYS A 66 58.19 8.94 -7.70
C LYS A 66 56.78 9.52 -7.58
N LEU A 67 55.79 8.69 -7.21
CA LEU A 67 54.37 9.04 -7.12
C LEU A 67 54.07 10.11 -6.05
N TYR A 68 55.01 10.33 -5.13
CA TYR A 68 54.98 11.40 -4.13
C TYR A 68 55.85 12.61 -4.50
N GLY A 69 56.35 12.71 -5.73
CA GLY A 69 57.27 13.77 -6.16
C GLY A 69 58.74 13.44 -5.95
N HIS A 70 59.62 14.32 -6.46
CA HIS A 70 61.08 14.17 -6.43
C HIS A 70 61.76 14.89 -5.26
N ASN A 71 61.06 15.81 -4.60
CA ASN A 71 61.58 16.66 -3.53
C ASN A 71 60.46 17.09 -2.57
N ILE A 72 60.84 17.70 -1.45
CA ILE A 72 59.91 18.09 -0.37
C ILE A 72 58.79 19.03 -0.87
N LEU A 73 59.11 19.92 -1.83
CA LEU A 73 58.13 20.82 -2.46
C LEU A 73 57.06 20.04 -3.22
N GLN A 74 57.45 19.13 -4.12
CA GLN A 74 56.51 18.29 -4.87
C GLN A 74 55.70 17.36 -3.93
N SER A 75 56.32 16.81 -2.90
CA SER A 75 55.61 16.04 -1.85
C SER A 75 54.52 16.86 -1.16
N THR A 76 54.77 18.16 -0.96
CA THR A 76 53.81 19.10 -0.36
C THR A 76 52.73 19.49 -1.37
N GLU A 77 53.06 19.73 -2.64
CA GLU A 77 52.05 19.92 -3.70
C GLU A 77 51.12 18.70 -3.82
N VAL A 78 51.63 17.47 -3.72
CA VAL A 78 50.80 16.25 -3.73
C VAL A 78 49.81 16.22 -2.56
N ASP A 79 50.27 16.51 -1.34
CA ASP A 79 49.41 16.57 -0.15
C ASP A 79 48.38 17.71 -0.23
N THR A 80 48.74 18.84 -0.85
CA THR A 80 47.82 19.96 -1.12
C THR A 80 46.74 19.58 -2.12
N TRP A 81 47.06 18.92 -3.23
CA TRP A 81 46.07 18.48 -4.23
C TRP A 81 45.13 17.38 -3.71
N ILE A 82 45.63 16.44 -2.91
CA ILE A 82 44.77 15.47 -2.21
C ILE A 82 43.77 16.20 -1.30
N SER A 83 44.25 17.19 -0.54
CA SER A 83 43.42 18.00 0.35
C SER A 83 42.40 18.87 -0.39
N PHE A 84 42.76 19.41 -1.56
CA PHE A 84 41.85 20.13 -2.47
C PHE A 84 40.76 19.19 -3.00
N SER A 85 41.13 17.99 -3.46
CA SER A 85 40.16 17.00 -3.97
C SER A 85 39.10 16.65 -2.92
N GLN A 86 39.51 16.45 -1.66
CA GLN A 86 38.59 16.15 -0.56
C GLN A 86 37.67 17.32 -0.17
N LYS A 87 38.13 18.57 -0.28
CA LYS A 87 37.37 19.75 0.20
C LYS A 87 36.53 20.44 -0.88
N CYS A 88 37.05 20.52 -2.10
CA CYS A 88 36.50 21.32 -3.18
C CYS A 88 35.77 20.47 -4.23
N LEU A 89 36.27 19.26 -4.52
CA LEU A 89 35.73 18.38 -5.55
C LEU A 89 34.80 17.28 -5.00
N GLY A 90 34.75 17.11 -3.68
CA GLY A 90 33.79 16.24 -2.99
C GLY A 90 32.36 16.78 -2.95
N GLN A 91 32.18 18.08 -3.20
CA GLN A 91 30.88 18.77 -3.11
C GLN A 91 29.96 18.42 -4.27
N SER A 92 28.64 18.55 -4.06
CA SER A 92 27.62 18.16 -5.05
C SER A 92 27.54 19.04 -6.30
N ASN A 93 28.19 20.20 -6.32
CA ASN A 93 28.27 21.07 -7.50
C ASN A 93 29.61 21.87 -7.47
N PRO A 94 30.75 21.22 -7.79
CA PRO A 94 32.08 21.77 -7.54
C PRO A 94 32.49 22.81 -8.58
N ASP A 95 33.18 23.87 -8.13
CA ASP A 95 33.84 24.82 -9.03
C ASP A 95 35.19 24.27 -9.49
N PHE A 96 35.39 24.24 -10.81
CA PHE A 96 36.62 23.79 -11.45
C PHE A 96 37.54 24.94 -11.87
N SER A 97 37.16 26.21 -11.67
CA SER A 97 37.89 27.39 -12.15
C SER A 97 39.36 27.39 -11.69
N TYR A 98 39.62 27.21 -10.39
CA TYR A 98 40.98 27.13 -9.85
C TYR A 98 41.79 25.95 -10.44
N LEU A 99 41.16 24.78 -10.61
CA LEU A 99 41.80 23.61 -11.22
C LEU A 99 42.13 23.87 -12.71
N ASN A 100 41.25 24.59 -13.41
CA ASN A 100 41.41 24.98 -14.81
C ASN A 100 42.54 26.00 -15.01
N GLU A 101 42.74 26.92 -14.06
CA GLU A 101 43.86 27.86 -14.04
C GLU A 101 45.19 27.13 -13.79
N GLN A 102 45.28 26.29 -12.76
CA GLN A 102 46.52 25.57 -12.44
C GLN A 102 46.93 24.58 -13.55
N LEU A 103 45.97 24.02 -14.27
CA LEU A 103 46.19 23.17 -15.45
C LEU A 103 46.36 23.95 -16.77
N ALA A 104 46.40 25.28 -16.78
CA ALA A 104 46.60 26.06 -18.01
C ALA A 104 48.01 25.86 -18.61
N LEU A 105 49.04 25.78 -17.76
CA LEU A 105 50.44 25.65 -18.16
C LEU A 105 51.11 24.32 -17.73
N ARG A 106 50.35 23.42 -17.08
CA ARG A 106 50.86 22.12 -16.59
C ARG A 106 50.31 20.95 -17.41
N THR A 107 51.04 19.83 -17.43
CA THR A 107 50.59 18.54 -18.02
C THR A 107 50.13 17.54 -16.96
N TYR A 108 50.66 17.66 -15.74
CA TYR A 108 50.29 16.92 -14.54
C TYR A 108 50.13 17.91 -13.38
N LEU A 109 49.42 17.54 -12.32
CA LEU A 109 49.19 18.45 -11.19
C LEU A 109 50.47 18.82 -10.45
N VAL A 110 51.46 17.91 -10.41
CA VAL A 110 52.73 18.09 -9.70
C VAL A 110 53.91 17.66 -10.57
N GLY A 111 54.82 18.60 -10.86
CA GLY A 111 56.01 18.33 -11.66
C GLY A 111 55.70 17.82 -13.08
N ASN A 112 56.55 16.92 -13.58
CA ASN A 112 56.59 16.52 -15.00
C ASN A 112 56.09 15.09 -15.26
N ASN A 113 55.65 14.37 -14.23
CA ASN A 113 55.20 12.97 -14.30
C ASN A 113 53.82 12.82 -13.61
N VAL A 114 53.12 11.70 -13.86
CA VAL A 114 51.91 11.33 -13.09
C VAL A 114 52.27 11.16 -11.60
N THR A 115 51.47 11.76 -10.72
CA THR A 115 51.61 11.61 -9.26
C THR A 115 50.33 11.08 -8.61
N LEU A 116 50.38 10.79 -7.30
CA LEU A 116 49.19 10.43 -6.53
C LEU A 116 48.11 11.53 -6.55
N ALA A 117 48.51 12.81 -6.69
CA ALA A 117 47.56 13.91 -6.87
C ALA A 117 46.69 13.71 -8.12
N ASP A 118 47.31 13.35 -9.25
CA ASP A 118 46.61 13.15 -10.52
C ASP A 118 45.58 12.02 -10.40
N PHE A 119 45.96 10.88 -9.81
CA PHE A 119 45.03 9.77 -9.56
C PHE A 119 43.87 10.15 -8.64
N VAL A 120 44.12 10.87 -7.55
CA VAL A 120 43.07 11.23 -6.58
C VAL A 120 42.09 12.24 -7.17
N VAL A 121 42.58 13.31 -7.80
CA VAL A 121 41.71 14.34 -8.42
C VAL A 121 40.90 13.76 -9.58
N TRP A 122 41.54 13.00 -10.48
CA TRP A 122 40.86 12.37 -11.62
C TRP A 122 39.77 11.39 -11.15
N THR A 123 40.09 10.59 -10.13
CA THR A 123 39.11 9.65 -9.55
C THR A 123 37.95 10.40 -8.94
N THR A 124 38.16 11.45 -8.13
CA THR A 124 37.07 12.20 -7.49
C THR A 124 36.07 12.77 -8.50
N ILE A 125 36.55 13.43 -9.56
CA ILE A 125 35.71 14.02 -10.63
C ILE A 125 34.81 12.95 -11.27
N ARG A 126 35.41 11.82 -11.66
CA ARG A 126 34.72 10.71 -12.33
C ARG A 126 33.78 9.93 -11.41
N VAL A 127 34.12 9.85 -10.13
CA VAL A 127 33.34 9.11 -9.12
C VAL A 127 32.07 9.82 -8.70
N ASN A 128 32.11 11.16 -8.69
CA ASN A 128 30.96 12.02 -8.39
C ASN A 128 30.11 12.36 -9.63
N GLY A 129 30.53 11.92 -10.83
CA GLY A 129 29.76 12.04 -12.07
C GLY A 129 29.89 13.39 -12.78
N HIS A 130 30.89 14.21 -12.44
CA HIS A 130 31.05 15.56 -13.00
C HIS A 130 31.72 15.60 -14.38
N GLU A 131 31.84 14.46 -15.09
CA GLU A 131 32.49 14.37 -16.41
C GLU A 131 31.83 15.32 -17.43
N ASP A 132 30.50 15.40 -17.45
CA ASP A 132 29.75 16.30 -18.34
C ASP A 132 29.98 17.78 -18.00
N SER A 133 30.19 18.10 -16.71
CA SER A 133 30.44 19.47 -16.24
C SER A 133 31.80 20.03 -16.71
N LEU A 134 32.74 19.17 -17.11
CA LEU A 134 34.05 19.57 -17.64
C LEU A 134 33.96 20.28 -19.01
N CYS A 135 32.81 20.25 -19.70
CA CYS A 135 32.64 20.94 -20.98
C CYS A 135 32.94 22.46 -20.92
N ASN A 136 32.76 23.09 -19.76
CA ASN A 136 33.02 24.51 -19.54
C ASN A 136 34.49 24.82 -19.15
N TYR A 137 35.33 23.81 -18.94
CA TYR A 137 36.67 23.95 -18.34
C TYR A 137 37.74 23.27 -19.21
N THR A 138 38.15 23.96 -20.28
CA THR A 138 39.01 23.44 -21.36
C THR A 138 40.29 22.76 -20.88
N ASN A 139 40.95 23.30 -19.85
CA ASN A 139 42.23 22.76 -19.36
C ASN A 139 42.03 21.52 -18.47
N VAL A 140 40.99 21.52 -17.64
CA VAL A 140 40.63 20.34 -16.83
C VAL A 140 40.19 19.20 -17.74
N LYS A 141 39.37 19.49 -18.76
CA LYS A 141 38.96 18.50 -19.75
C LYS A 141 40.16 17.93 -20.51
N ARG A 142 41.05 18.80 -21.04
CA ARG A 142 42.30 18.40 -21.70
C ARG A 142 43.12 17.41 -20.86
N TRP A 143 43.34 17.74 -19.58
CA TRP A 143 44.10 16.91 -18.64
C TRP A 143 43.36 15.61 -18.28
N HIS A 144 42.05 15.67 -18.03
CA HIS A 144 41.23 14.50 -17.67
C HIS A 144 41.14 13.50 -18.83
N ASP A 145 40.96 13.98 -20.06
CA ASP A 145 40.92 13.16 -21.27
C ASP A 145 42.32 12.61 -21.60
N PHE A 146 43.39 13.39 -21.40
CA PHE A 146 44.77 12.93 -21.53
C PHE A 146 45.10 11.79 -20.57
N LEU A 147 44.79 11.94 -19.27
CA LEU A 147 45.00 10.87 -18.28
C LEU A 147 44.14 9.64 -18.59
N SER A 148 42.86 9.83 -18.96
CA SER A 148 41.94 8.73 -19.28
C SER A 148 42.45 7.80 -20.39
N ASN A 149 43.24 8.33 -21.33
CA ASN A 149 43.82 7.55 -22.44
C ASN A 149 45.17 6.87 -22.09
N GLN A 150 45.75 7.14 -20.92
CA GLN A 150 46.97 6.44 -20.49
C GLN A 150 46.68 5.00 -20.05
N SER A 151 47.62 4.09 -20.31
CA SER A 151 47.44 2.64 -20.12
C SER A 151 47.08 2.25 -18.67
N ILE A 152 47.60 2.96 -17.67
CA ILE A 152 47.32 2.71 -16.24
C ILE A 152 45.87 3.09 -15.90
N PHE A 153 45.40 4.24 -16.36
CA PHE A 153 44.02 4.70 -16.14
C PHE A 153 43.00 3.86 -16.92
N MET A 154 43.33 3.43 -18.16
CA MET A 154 42.50 2.49 -18.91
C MET A 154 42.36 1.13 -18.22
N LYS A 155 43.44 0.59 -17.61
CA LYS A 155 43.35 -0.61 -16.77
C LYS A 155 42.41 -0.38 -15.58
N ALA A 156 42.50 0.76 -14.90
CA ALA A 156 41.63 1.10 -13.76
C ALA A 156 40.15 1.20 -14.16
N LEU A 157 39.85 1.83 -15.31
CA LEU A 157 38.51 1.91 -15.89
C LEU A 157 37.90 0.53 -16.17
N SER A 158 38.69 -0.41 -16.68
CA SER A 158 38.22 -1.77 -16.97
C SER A 158 37.80 -2.54 -15.72
N GLN A 159 38.43 -2.29 -14.57
CA GLN A 159 38.03 -2.86 -13.28
C GLN A 159 36.77 -2.18 -12.73
N LEU A 160 36.72 -0.84 -12.75
CA LEU A 160 35.55 -0.06 -12.30
C LEU A 160 34.26 -0.51 -12.99
N GLN A 161 34.30 -0.79 -14.30
CA GLN A 161 33.12 -1.25 -15.05
C GLN A 161 32.63 -2.66 -14.66
N LYS A 162 33.47 -3.54 -14.09
CA LYS A 162 33.00 -4.81 -13.51
C LYS A 162 32.23 -4.57 -12.22
N THR A 163 32.83 -3.86 -11.27
CA THR A 163 32.25 -3.62 -9.94
C THR A 163 30.94 -2.81 -10.00
N VAL A 164 30.80 -1.90 -10.97
CA VAL A 164 29.53 -1.18 -11.19
C VAL A 164 28.42 -2.13 -11.67
N LYS A 165 28.70 -3.09 -12.56
CA LYS A 165 27.68 -4.06 -13.02
C LYS A 165 27.16 -4.96 -11.89
N GLU A 166 28.03 -5.32 -10.95
CA GLU A 166 27.67 -6.06 -9.74
C GLU A 166 26.82 -5.20 -8.78
N ALA A 167 27.08 -3.90 -8.71
CA ALA A 167 26.30 -2.95 -7.90
C ALA A 167 24.96 -2.51 -8.53
N THR A 168 24.76 -2.69 -9.84
CA THR A 168 23.52 -2.30 -10.56
C THR A 168 22.50 -3.44 -10.75
N GLN A 169 22.51 -4.46 -9.89
CA GLN A 169 21.28 -5.24 -9.71
C GLN A 169 20.20 -4.36 -9.04
N PRO A 170 18.91 -4.54 -9.34
CA PRO A 170 17.87 -3.85 -8.58
C PRO A 170 17.99 -4.25 -7.11
N LYS A 171 17.84 -3.29 -6.19
CA LYS A 171 17.66 -3.62 -4.76
C LYS A 171 16.51 -4.63 -4.67
N GLU A 172 16.77 -5.76 -4.04
CA GLU A 172 15.73 -6.74 -3.73
C GLU A 172 14.60 -6.05 -2.98
N ASP A 173 13.35 -6.40 -3.31
CA ASP A 173 12.17 -6.06 -2.50
C ASP A 173 12.21 -6.92 -1.22
N LEU A 174 13.22 -6.72 -0.37
CA LEU A 174 13.30 -7.32 0.95
C LEU A 174 12.14 -6.77 1.78
N GLY A 175 11.27 -7.66 2.26
CA GLY A 175 10.20 -7.29 3.16
C GLY A 175 10.76 -6.74 4.47
N LYS A 176 9.88 -6.23 5.34
CA LYS A 176 10.26 -5.89 6.72
C LYS A 176 10.57 -7.16 7.52
N PHE A 177 11.78 -7.68 7.33
CA PHE A 177 12.40 -8.61 8.25
C PHE A 177 12.74 -7.86 9.53
N ILE A 178 12.21 -8.38 10.62
CA ILE A 178 12.53 -7.92 11.97
C ILE A 178 13.60 -8.88 12.49
N GLU A 179 14.60 -8.33 13.19
CA GLU A 179 15.59 -9.13 13.89
C GLU A 179 14.89 -10.07 14.87
N LEU A 180 15.19 -11.37 14.76
CA LEU A 180 14.64 -12.36 15.68
C LEU A 180 15.19 -12.08 17.09
N PRO A 181 14.34 -12.01 18.14
CA PRO A 181 14.75 -11.54 19.45
C PRO A 181 15.79 -12.46 20.08
N GLY A 182 17.00 -11.95 20.34
CA GLY A 182 18.10 -12.77 20.87
C GLY A 182 18.73 -13.72 19.84
N ALA A 183 18.52 -13.52 18.54
CA ALA A 183 19.12 -14.34 17.50
C ALA A 183 20.61 -14.04 17.28
N GLU A 184 21.46 -15.00 17.63
CA GLU A 184 22.89 -14.97 17.34
C GLU A 184 23.25 -15.75 16.07
N MET A 185 24.19 -15.21 15.28
CA MET A 185 24.76 -15.86 14.11
C MET A 185 25.35 -17.23 14.47
N GLY A 186 24.98 -18.27 13.74
CA GLY A 186 25.38 -19.67 13.99
C GLY A 186 24.56 -20.41 15.06
N LYS A 187 23.73 -19.71 15.86
CA LYS A 187 22.96 -20.33 16.96
C LYS A 187 21.45 -20.45 16.70
N VAL A 188 20.90 -19.75 15.72
CA VAL A 188 19.46 -19.80 15.41
C VAL A 188 19.04 -21.20 14.99
N VAL A 189 18.15 -21.83 15.75
CA VAL A 189 17.42 -23.04 15.35
C VAL A 189 15.94 -22.70 15.16
N VAL A 190 15.41 -23.06 13.99
CA VAL A 190 14.02 -22.87 13.54
C VAL A 190 13.44 -24.19 13.03
N ARG A 191 12.11 -24.30 12.91
CA ARG A 191 11.46 -25.54 12.42
C ARG A 191 10.21 -25.31 11.59
N PHE A 192 10.04 -26.14 10.56
CA PHE A 192 8.81 -26.29 9.78
C PHE A 192 8.12 -27.61 10.17
N PRO A 193 6.97 -27.57 10.89
CA PRO A 193 6.30 -28.77 11.39
C PRO A 193 4.93 -29.04 10.70
N PRO A 194 4.87 -29.74 9.55
CA PRO A 194 3.60 -30.12 8.92
C PRO A 194 2.92 -31.38 9.52
N GLU A 195 1.59 -31.34 9.69
CA GLU A 195 0.74 -32.54 9.88
C GLU A 195 0.61 -33.29 8.54
N ALA A 196 0.85 -34.60 8.52
CA ALA A 196 0.81 -35.47 7.34
C ALA A 196 -0.62 -35.79 6.84
N SER A 197 -1.48 -34.77 6.79
CA SER A 197 -2.92 -34.84 6.50
C SER A 197 -3.31 -34.35 5.10
N GLY A 198 -2.36 -34.35 4.15
CA GLY A 198 -2.57 -33.94 2.75
C GLY A 198 -1.56 -32.91 2.23
N TYR A 199 -1.49 -32.79 0.90
CA TYR A 199 -0.57 -31.98 0.08
C TYR A 199 -0.24 -30.57 0.61
N LEU A 200 0.97 -30.07 0.30
CA LEU A 200 1.34 -28.71 0.62
C LEU A 200 0.65 -27.70 -0.32
N HIS A 201 0.41 -26.51 0.23
CA HIS A 201 -0.18 -25.38 -0.47
C HIS A 201 0.59 -24.10 -0.18
N ILE A 202 0.34 -23.02 -0.91
CA ILE A 202 1.15 -21.80 -0.84
C ILE A 202 1.29 -21.20 0.58
N GLY A 203 0.30 -21.38 1.45
CA GLY A 203 0.43 -21.07 2.90
C GLY A 203 1.49 -21.90 3.66
N HIS A 204 1.65 -23.19 3.33
CA HIS A 204 2.73 -24.04 3.83
C HIS A 204 4.07 -23.67 3.17
N ALA A 205 4.07 -23.31 1.89
CA ALA A 205 5.29 -22.81 1.22
C ALA A 205 5.82 -21.53 1.87
N LYS A 206 4.94 -20.60 2.28
CA LYS A 206 5.32 -19.44 3.13
C LYS A 206 6.01 -19.90 4.41
N ALA A 207 5.44 -20.85 5.14
CA ALA A 207 6.03 -21.35 6.38
C ALA A 207 7.40 -21.99 6.15
N ALA A 208 7.54 -22.88 5.16
CA ALA A 208 8.79 -23.57 4.86
C ALA A 208 9.90 -22.61 4.39
N LEU A 209 9.61 -21.73 3.42
CA LEU A 209 10.58 -20.80 2.86
C LEU A 209 10.95 -19.68 3.85
N LEU A 210 10.04 -19.24 4.73
CA LEU A 210 10.37 -18.29 5.79
C LEU A 210 11.32 -18.91 6.84
N ASN A 211 11.08 -20.16 7.25
CA ASN A 211 12.02 -20.87 8.13
C ASN A 211 13.39 -21.09 7.44
N GLN A 212 13.42 -21.46 6.16
CA GLN A 212 14.68 -21.56 5.39
C GLN A 212 15.42 -20.23 5.34
N HIS A 213 14.73 -19.12 5.08
CA HIS A 213 15.34 -17.79 5.00
C HIS A 213 16.03 -17.41 6.32
N TYR A 214 15.36 -17.63 7.46
CA TYR A 214 15.99 -17.38 8.77
C TYR A 214 17.15 -18.34 9.07
N GLN A 215 17.06 -19.61 8.68
CA GLN A 215 18.20 -20.55 8.75
C GLN A 215 19.40 -20.05 7.94
N THR A 216 19.18 -19.60 6.70
CA THR A 216 20.26 -19.18 5.80
C THR A 216 20.89 -17.86 6.24
N ASN A 217 20.07 -16.84 6.55
CA ASN A 217 20.56 -15.51 6.95
C ASN A 217 21.38 -15.54 8.25
N PHE A 218 20.94 -16.34 9.24
CA PHE A 218 21.61 -16.46 10.53
C PHE A 218 22.62 -17.62 10.60
N LYS A 219 22.92 -18.29 9.47
CA LYS A 219 23.78 -19.49 9.40
C LYS A 219 23.40 -20.56 10.44
N GLY A 220 22.10 -20.69 10.68
CA GLY A 220 21.48 -21.50 11.72
C GLY A 220 21.18 -22.93 11.28
N LYS A 221 20.16 -23.53 11.91
CA LYS A 221 19.63 -24.86 11.55
C LYS A 221 18.12 -24.85 11.34
N LEU A 222 17.67 -25.60 10.34
CA LEU A 222 16.28 -25.87 10.02
C LEU A 222 15.92 -27.31 10.37
N ILE A 223 14.99 -27.50 11.30
CA ILE A 223 14.39 -28.80 11.59
C ILE A 223 13.15 -28.96 10.71
N PHE A 224 13.07 -30.08 10.00
CA PHE A 224 11.83 -30.56 9.39
C PHE A 224 11.25 -31.64 10.30
N ARG A 225 10.06 -31.40 10.84
CA ARG A 225 9.40 -32.31 11.79
C ARG A 225 8.03 -32.71 11.29
N PHE A 226 7.74 -34.00 11.17
CA PHE A 226 6.33 -34.40 11.04
C PHE A 226 5.62 -34.20 12.38
N ASP A 227 4.53 -33.44 12.38
CA ASP A 227 3.68 -33.27 13.57
C ASP A 227 2.65 -34.40 13.63
N ASP A 228 3.17 -35.60 13.91
CA ASP A 228 2.44 -36.85 13.96
C ASP A 228 1.96 -37.13 15.40
N THR A 229 0.75 -36.66 15.70
CA THR A 229 0.11 -36.86 17.02
C THR A 229 -1.26 -37.52 16.92
N ASN A 230 -1.79 -37.72 15.71
CA ASN A 230 -3.19 -37.99 15.47
C ASN A 230 -3.37 -39.09 14.39
N PRO A 231 -3.30 -40.37 14.81
CA PRO A 231 -3.20 -41.54 13.91
C PRO A 231 -4.37 -41.74 12.93
N VAL A 232 -5.44 -40.95 13.04
CA VAL A 232 -6.64 -41.00 12.19
C VAL A 232 -6.51 -40.16 10.91
N LYS A 233 -5.67 -39.12 10.92
CA LYS A 233 -5.52 -38.21 9.78
C LYS A 233 -4.22 -38.40 8.99
N GLU A 234 -3.20 -38.94 9.65
CA GLU A 234 -1.88 -39.13 9.05
C GLU A 234 -1.89 -40.37 8.13
N LYS A 235 -1.20 -40.27 7.00
CA LYS A 235 -0.99 -41.39 6.07
C LYS A 235 0.43 -41.34 5.51
N ALA A 236 1.10 -42.49 5.43
CA ALA A 236 2.46 -42.60 4.88
C ALA A 236 2.57 -42.03 3.44
N ASP A 237 1.52 -42.17 2.63
CA ASP A 237 1.43 -41.57 1.28
C ASP A 237 1.63 -40.04 1.31
N PHE A 238 1.06 -39.37 2.33
CA PHE A 238 1.16 -37.93 2.48
C PHE A 238 2.54 -37.50 3.01
N GLU A 239 3.19 -38.31 3.86
CA GLU A 239 4.58 -38.04 4.29
C GLU A 239 5.52 -38.00 3.08
N LYS A 240 5.45 -39.01 2.21
CA LYS A 240 6.23 -39.09 0.97
C LYS A 240 5.95 -37.89 0.05
N VAL A 241 4.67 -37.58 -0.19
CA VAL A 241 4.23 -36.43 -1.01
C VAL A 241 4.73 -35.10 -0.43
N ILE A 242 4.77 -34.94 0.89
CA ILE A 242 5.28 -33.73 1.55
C ILE A 242 6.80 -33.63 1.41
N ILE A 243 7.56 -34.72 1.52
CA ILE A 243 9.02 -34.74 1.28
C ILE A 243 9.34 -34.35 -0.18
N GLU A 244 8.56 -34.87 -1.13
CA GLU A 244 8.62 -34.46 -2.54
C GLU A 244 8.29 -32.95 -2.72
N ASP A 245 7.23 -32.44 -2.08
CA ASP A 245 6.84 -31.01 -2.15
C ASP A 245 7.91 -30.08 -1.54
N VAL A 246 8.55 -30.49 -0.44
CA VAL A 246 9.65 -29.76 0.23
C VAL A 246 10.91 -29.73 -0.65
N SER A 247 11.22 -30.86 -1.29
CA SER A 247 12.31 -30.97 -2.27
C SER A 247 12.04 -30.09 -3.50
N LEU A 248 10.80 -30.05 -3.98
CA LEU A 248 10.35 -29.18 -5.07
C LEU A 248 10.47 -27.69 -4.71
N LEU A 249 10.19 -27.31 -3.46
CA LEU A 249 10.43 -25.96 -2.92
C LEU A 249 11.91 -25.61 -2.72
N GLN A 250 12.84 -26.53 -3.00
CA GLN A 250 14.28 -26.39 -2.74
C GLN A 250 14.61 -26.08 -1.27
N VAL A 251 13.75 -26.49 -0.36
CA VAL A 251 13.97 -26.37 1.09
C VAL A 251 14.89 -27.51 1.51
N LYS A 252 15.95 -27.18 2.26
CA LYS A 252 17.00 -28.06 2.75
C LYS A 252 17.01 -28.03 4.28
N PRO A 253 16.34 -28.98 4.94
CA PRO A 253 16.44 -29.16 6.38
C PRO A 253 17.82 -29.70 6.77
N ASP A 254 18.32 -29.25 7.92
CA ASP A 254 19.56 -29.73 8.54
C ASP A 254 19.29 -30.94 9.45
N ILE A 255 18.04 -31.09 9.93
CA ILE A 255 17.58 -32.17 10.82
C ILE A 255 16.19 -32.63 10.36
N PHE A 256 15.95 -33.94 10.39
CA PHE A 256 14.63 -34.55 10.23
C PHE A 256 14.22 -35.25 11.52
N SER A 257 12.98 -35.02 11.98
CA SER A 257 12.42 -35.65 13.19
C SER A 257 10.91 -35.89 13.07
N HIS A 258 10.34 -36.61 14.03
CA HIS A 258 8.89 -36.76 14.18
C HIS A 258 8.50 -36.41 15.62
N THR A 259 7.32 -35.85 15.83
CA THR A 259 6.76 -35.63 17.17
C THR A 259 6.59 -36.97 17.92
N SER A 260 6.31 -38.08 17.21
CA SER A 260 6.19 -39.42 17.80
C SER A 260 7.48 -40.00 18.39
N ASP A 261 8.66 -39.53 17.95
CA ASP A 261 9.96 -39.96 18.52
C ASP A 261 10.06 -39.58 20.01
N HIS A 262 9.36 -38.52 20.41
CA HIS A 262 9.38 -37.95 21.75
C HIS A 262 8.22 -38.44 22.65
N PHE A 263 7.33 -39.32 22.15
CA PHE A 263 6.20 -39.84 22.93
C PHE A 263 6.58 -40.46 24.30
N PRO A 264 7.70 -41.19 24.50
CA PRO A 264 8.08 -41.69 25.83
C PRO A 264 8.23 -40.57 26.87
N LEU A 265 8.91 -39.48 26.50
CA LEU A 265 9.12 -38.31 27.36
C LEU A 265 7.81 -37.56 27.62
N MET A 266 6.91 -37.48 26.64
CA MET A 266 5.59 -36.86 26.83
C MET A 266 4.72 -37.63 27.83
N LEU A 267 4.80 -38.97 27.83
CA LEU A 267 4.07 -39.82 28.78
C LEU A 267 4.61 -39.63 30.21
N GLU A 268 5.94 -39.57 30.38
CA GLU A 268 6.61 -39.28 31.66
C GLU A 268 6.21 -37.90 32.20
N LEU A 269 6.28 -36.86 31.35
CA LEU A 269 5.92 -35.49 31.72
C LEU A 269 4.43 -35.32 32.03
N ALA A 270 3.55 -36.04 31.34
CA ALA A 270 2.12 -36.06 31.68
C ALA A 270 1.87 -36.75 33.04
N GLU A 271 2.53 -37.88 33.31
CA GLU A 271 2.41 -38.56 34.61
C GLU A 271 2.98 -37.72 35.77
N LYS A 272 4.09 -37.00 35.53
CA LYS A 272 4.63 -35.99 36.47
C LYS A 272 3.59 -34.90 36.77
N LEU A 273 2.95 -34.32 35.76
CA LEU A 273 1.93 -33.29 35.96
C LEU A 273 0.69 -33.81 36.69
N ILE A 274 0.31 -35.08 36.52
CA ILE A 274 -0.75 -35.72 37.32
C ILE A 274 -0.30 -35.88 38.78
N LYS A 275 0.92 -36.37 39.03
CA LYS A 275 1.50 -36.52 40.38
C LYS A 275 1.63 -35.18 41.13
N GLU A 276 1.93 -34.10 40.42
CA GLU A 276 2.00 -32.74 40.97
C GLU A 276 0.60 -32.08 41.14
N GLY A 277 -0.50 -32.79 40.85
CA GLY A 277 -1.87 -32.24 40.92
C GLY A 277 -2.19 -31.19 39.86
N LYS A 278 -1.33 -31.04 38.84
CA LYS A 278 -1.43 -30.05 37.75
C LYS A 278 -2.14 -30.59 36.51
N ALA A 279 -2.57 -31.85 36.53
CA ALA A 279 -3.38 -32.46 35.49
C ALA A 279 -4.35 -33.49 36.11
N TYR A 280 -5.51 -33.69 35.48
CA TYR A 280 -6.55 -34.62 35.92
C TYR A 280 -7.13 -35.41 34.74
N ALA A 281 -7.70 -36.58 35.04
CA ALA A 281 -8.44 -37.38 34.08
C ALA A 281 -9.91 -36.95 34.07
N ASP A 282 -10.48 -36.69 32.88
CA ASP A 282 -11.83 -36.20 32.68
C ASP A 282 -12.60 -37.09 31.70
N ASP A 283 -13.71 -37.67 32.16
CA ASP A 283 -14.64 -38.50 31.39
C ASP A 283 -15.88 -37.73 30.88
N THR A 284 -15.88 -36.39 30.99
CA THR A 284 -16.99 -35.56 30.51
C THR A 284 -17.10 -35.65 28.98
N PRO A 285 -18.28 -35.94 28.40
CA PRO A 285 -18.49 -35.97 26.96
C PRO A 285 -18.06 -34.67 26.26
N ALA A 286 -17.49 -34.77 25.06
CA ALA A 286 -16.80 -33.65 24.40
C ALA A 286 -17.68 -32.40 24.20
N ASP A 287 -18.96 -32.57 23.86
CA ASP A 287 -19.89 -31.45 23.70
C ASP A 287 -20.29 -30.79 25.03
N ASP A 288 -20.39 -31.56 26.13
CA ASP A 288 -20.66 -31.01 27.45
C ASP A 288 -19.42 -30.35 28.06
N MET A 289 -18.24 -30.92 27.83
CA MET A 289 -16.96 -30.29 28.15
C MET A 289 -16.79 -28.96 27.39
N LYS A 290 -17.25 -28.89 26.13
CA LYS A 290 -17.29 -27.64 25.36
C LYS A 290 -18.24 -26.63 26.01
N LYS A 291 -19.49 -27.01 26.32
CA LYS A 291 -20.46 -26.14 27.03
C LYS A 291 -19.89 -25.62 28.35
N GLN A 292 -19.30 -26.49 29.18
CA GLN A 292 -18.63 -26.12 30.43
C GLN A 292 -17.52 -25.09 30.21
N ARG A 293 -16.64 -25.28 29.21
CA ARG A 293 -15.57 -24.32 28.89
C ARG A 293 -16.09 -23.00 28.32
N GLU A 294 -17.21 -23.00 27.61
CA GLU A 294 -17.88 -21.78 27.13
C GLU A 294 -18.54 -21.02 28.29
N GLN A 295 -19.25 -21.73 29.17
CA GLN A 295 -19.93 -21.22 30.38
C GLN A 295 -19.00 -20.94 31.57
N ARG A 296 -17.72 -21.32 31.48
CA ARG A 296 -16.70 -21.19 32.54
C ARG A 296 -17.00 -22.00 33.82
N LEU A 297 -17.57 -23.18 33.64
CA LEU A 297 -17.82 -24.14 34.73
C LEU A 297 -16.65 -25.13 34.84
N PRO A 298 -16.26 -25.55 36.07
CA PRO A 298 -15.28 -26.62 36.25
C PRO A 298 -15.90 -27.97 35.88
N SER A 299 -15.07 -28.92 35.44
CA SER A 299 -15.51 -30.32 35.31
C SER A 299 -15.73 -30.94 36.69
N LYS A 300 -16.73 -31.82 36.82
CA LYS A 300 -16.93 -32.68 38.00
C LYS A 300 -15.67 -33.45 38.41
N ASN A 301 -14.80 -33.76 37.45
CA ASN A 301 -13.60 -34.56 37.64
C ASN A 301 -12.35 -33.74 38.03
N ARG A 302 -12.47 -32.40 38.05
CA ARG A 302 -11.32 -31.50 38.22
C ARG A 302 -10.60 -31.66 39.56
N GLU A 303 -11.34 -32.02 40.59
CA GLU A 303 -10.87 -32.19 41.96
C GLU A 303 -10.73 -33.68 42.37
N ASN A 304 -10.66 -34.58 41.37
CA ASN A 304 -10.27 -35.99 41.57
C ASN A 304 -8.89 -36.11 42.24
N SER A 305 -8.69 -37.13 43.07
CA SER A 305 -7.40 -37.38 43.72
C SER A 305 -6.32 -37.83 42.72
N VAL A 306 -5.05 -37.69 43.12
CA VAL A 306 -3.90 -38.09 42.29
C VAL A 306 -3.96 -39.59 41.96
N GLU A 307 -4.40 -40.41 42.90
CA GLU A 307 -4.54 -41.87 42.76
C GLU A 307 -5.62 -42.21 41.72
N THR A 308 -6.79 -41.58 41.80
CA THR A 308 -7.87 -41.75 40.80
C THR A 308 -7.41 -41.31 39.41
N ASN A 309 -6.72 -40.18 39.30
CA ASN A 309 -6.19 -39.68 38.03
C ASN A 309 -5.12 -40.61 37.45
N LEU A 310 -4.22 -41.16 38.28
CA LEU A 310 -3.21 -42.14 37.86
C LEU A 310 -3.82 -43.49 37.47
N GLN A 311 -4.92 -43.92 38.11
CA GLN A 311 -5.64 -45.13 37.71
C GLN A 311 -6.28 -44.93 36.32
N LEU A 312 -7.05 -43.87 36.13
CA LEU A 312 -7.67 -43.55 34.83
C LEU A 312 -6.63 -43.29 33.73
N TRP A 313 -5.45 -42.78 34.07
CA TRP A 313 -4.33 -42.66 33.13
C TRP A 313 -3.81 -44.02 32.66
N LYS A 314 -3.69 -45.02 33.55
CA LYS A 314 -3.33 -46.40 33.18
C LYS A 314 -4.40 -47.05 32.29
N GLU A 315 -5.68 -46.83 32.58
CA GLU A 315 -6.80 -47.26 31.72
C GLU A 315 -6.67 -46.66 30.29
N MET A 316 -6.34 -45.37 30.17
CA MET A 316 -6.07 -44.72 28.88
C MET A 316 -4.82 -45.26 28.16
N GLN A 317 -3.76 -45.58 28.90
CA GLN A 317 -2.54 -46.16 28.33
C GLN A 317 -2.76 -47.60 27.81
N ALA A 318 -3.57 -48.39 28.52
CA ALA A 318 -3.98 -49.74 28.10
C ALA A 318 -5.03 -49.72 26.98
N GLY A 319 -5.82 -48.64 26.86
CA GLY A 319 -6.87 -48.50 25.84
C GLY A 319 -8.15 -49.26 26.18
N THR A 320 -8.50 -49.39 27.46
CA THR A 320 -9.73 -50.07 27.90
C THR A 320 -10.98 -49.27 27.55
N GLU A 321 -12.18 -49.88 27.65
CA GLU A 321 -13.44 -49.17 27.46
C GLU A 321 -13.57 -47.93 28.37
N ARG A 322 -13.05 -48.02 29.61
CA ARG A 322 -13.01 -46.88 30.53
C ARG A 322 -11.96 -45.84 30.12
N GLY A 323 -10.79 -46.28 29.66
CA GLY A 323 -9.76 -45.40 29.09
C GLY A 323 -10.27 -44.61 27.88
N LEU A 324 -11.07 -45.22 27.01
CA LEU A 324 -11.63 -44.60 25.81
C LEU A 324 -12.66 -43.49 26.10
N GLN A 325 -13.29 -43.52 27.28
CA GLN A 325 -14.17 -42.44 27.76
C GLN A 325 -13.37 -41.24 28.30
N CYS A 326 -12.08 -41.41 28.60
CA CYS A 326 -11.28 -40.45 29.35
C CYS A 326 -10.31 -39.63 28.46
N CYS A 327 -10.04 -38.40 28.90
CA CYS A 327 -8.92 -37.59 28.44
C CYS A 327 -8.13 -37.03 29.63
N ILE A 328 -6.85 -36.68 29.45
CA ILE A 328 -6.11 -35.93 30.48
C ILE A 328 -6.21 -34.45 30.14
N ARG A 329 -6.52 -33.62 31.14
CA ARG A 329 -6.61 -32.15 31.05
C ARG A 329 -5.61 -31.50 32.00
N ALA A 330 -4.98 -30.43 31.55
CA ALA A 330 -4.19 -29.57 32.44
C ALA A 330 -5.13 -28.85 33.42
N LYS A 331 -4.70 -28.70 34.68
CA LYS A 331 -5.41 -27.96 35.72
C LYS A 331 -4.82 -26.56 35.79
N ILE A 332 -5.43 -25.63 35.06
CA ILE A 332 -5.00 -24.24 34.91
C ILE A 332 -6.09 -23.35 35.53
N ASP A 333 -6.87 -22.65 34.72
CA ASP A 333 -7.95 -21.76 35.17
C ASP A 333 -9.17 -21.90 34.24
N TYR A 334 -10.17 -22.66 34.70
CA TYR A 334 -11.43 -22.87 33.99
C TYR A 334 -12.26 -21.59 33.79
N ASN A 335 -11.99 -20.54 34.58
CA ASN A 335 -12.67 -19.25 34.52
C ASN A 335 -11.90 -18.20 33.69
N SER A 336 -10.74 -18.56 33.14
CA SER A 336 -9.84 -17.62 32.46
C SER A 336 -10.53 -16.84 31.35
N VAL A 337 -10.20 -15.56 31.20
CA VAL A 337 -10.63 -14.78 30.03
C VAL A 337 -10.10 -15.37 28.74
N ASN A 338 -8.88 -15.93 28.75
CA ASN A 338 -8.30 -16.68 27.64
C ASN A 338 -8.89 -18.09 27.58
N GLY A 339 -9.63 -18.41 26.51
CA GLY A 339 -10.28 -19.72 26.33
C GLY A 339 -9.31 -20.91 26.22
N CYS A 340 -8.08 -20.69 25.80
CA CYS A 340 -7.05 -21.72 25.70
C CYS A 340 -6.47 -22.13 27.06
N LEU A 341 -6.57 -21.26 28.08
CA LEU A 341 -6.18 -21.57 29.46
C LEU A 341 -7.28 -22.30 30.26
N ARG A 342 -8.50 -22.47 29.71
CA ARG A 342 -9.61 -23.16 30.38
C ARG A 342 -9.44 -24.67 30.40
N ASP A 343 -8.58 -25.14 31.28
CA ASP A 343 -8.21 -26.54 31.53
C ASP A 343 -8.07 -27.37 30.22
N PRO A 344 -7.07 -27.09 29.38
CA PRO A 344 -6.94 -27.69 28.06
C PRO A 344 -6.55 -29.17 28.09
N THR A 345 -7.07 -29.96 27.15
CA THR A 345 -6.73 -31.39 26.99
C THR A 345 -5.26 -31.57 26.58
N MET A 346 -4.54 -32.42 27.32
CA MET A 346 -3.16 -32.84 27.08
C MET A 346 -3.07 -34.17 26.32
N TYR A 347 -3.94 -35.12 26.63
CA TYR A 347 -3.95 -36.48 26.06
C TYR A 347 -5.36 -36.98 25.78
N ARG A 348 -5.49 -37.81 24.75
CA ARG A 348 -6.72 -38.47 24.28
C ARG A 348 -6.46 -39.97 24.09
N CYS A 349 -7.42 -40.82 24.44
CA CYS A 349 -7.34 -42.25 24.12
C CYS A 349 -7.84 -42.52 22.69
N LYS A 350 -7.13 -43.39 21.96
CA LYS A 350 -7.43 -43.84 20.58
C LYS A 350 -6.90 -45.27 20.37
N LEU A 351 -7.65 -46.10 19.64
CA LEU A 351 -7.23 -47.49 19.35
C LEU A 351 -6.45 -47.61 18.04
N GLU A 352 -6.66 -46.67 17.13
CA GLU A 352 -6.15 -46.61 15.77
C GLU A 352 -4.61 -46.70 15.74
N ALA A 353 -4.08 -47.45 14.78
CA ALA A 353 -2.64 -47.64 14.61
C ALA A 353 -1.98 -46.38 14.04
N HIS A 354 -0.89 -45.94 14.65
CA HIS A 354 -0.10 -44.81 14.20
C HIS A 354 0.81 -45.22 13.03
N PRO A 355 0.97 -44.39 11.97
CA PRO A 355 1.80 -44.74 10.81
C PRO A 355 3.22 -45.19 11.20
N LYS A 356 3.89 -44.41 12.06
CA LYS A 356 5.24 -44.71 12.56
C LYS A 356 5.31 -45.69 13.75
N THR A 357 4.50 -45.51 14.80
CA THR A 357 4.62 -46.31 16.06
C THR A 357 3.67 -47.51 16.14
N GLY A 358 2.90 -47.79 15.08
CA GLY A 358 1.95 -48.90 15.03
C GLY A 358 0.91 -48.83 16.16
N THR A 359 0.64 -49.98 16.78
CA THR A 359 -0.32 -50.11 17.89
C THR A 359 0.28 -49.87 19.28
N LYS A 360 1.56 -49.48 19.38
CA LYS A 360 2.33 -49.39 20.64
C LYS A 360 1.72 -48.49 21.72
N TYR A 361 1.02 -47.42 21.31
CA TYR A 361 0.42 -46.46 22.22
C TYR A 361 -1.10 -46.39 22.00
N LYS A 362 -1.85 -46.12 23.07
CA LYS A 362 -3.30 -45.88 23.06
C LYS A 362 -3.67 -44.48 23.56
N ALA A 363 -2.90 -43.93 24.48
CA ALA A 363 -2.93 -42.51 24.81
C ALA A 363 -2.03 -41.71 23.83
N TYR A 364 -2.60 -40.74 23.12
CA TYR A 364 -1.88 -39.84 22.21
C TYR A 364 -1.99 -38.37 22.66
N PRO A 365 -0.92 -37.57 22.54
CA PRO A 365 -0.88 -36.19 23.02
C PRO A 365 -1.69 -35.24 22.12
N THR A 366 -2.04 -34.07 22.63
CA THR A 366 -2.53 -32.94 21.82
C THR A 366 -1.39 -32.09 21.31
N TYR A 367 -1.60 -31.39 20.18
CA TYR A 367 -0.63 -30.44 19.62
C TYR A 367 -0.14 -29.42 20.65
N ASP A 368 -1.06 -28.86 21.44
CA ASP A 368 -0.75 -27.83 22.42
C ASP A 368 0.13 -28.33 23.57
N PHE A 369 0.11 -29.63 23.88
CA PHE A 369 0.99 -30.27 24.86
C PHE A 369 2.32 -30.74 24.22
N ALA A 370 2.25 -31.35 23.03
CA ALA A 370 3.43 -31.90 22.35
C ALA A 370 4.39 -30.82 21.82
N CYS A 371 3.86 -29.77 21.17
CA CYS A 371 4.66 -28.72 20.53
C CYS A 371 5.67 -28.03 21.48
N PRO A 372 5.31 -27.58 22.72
CA PRO A 372 6.28 -26.97 23.64
C PRO A 372 7.36 -27.94 24.13
N ILE A 373 7.03 -29.23 24.29
CA ILE A 373 8.00 -30.26 24.71
C ILE A 373 9.04 -30.43 23.60
N VAL A 374 8.60 -30.71 22.38
CA VAL A 374 9.51 -31.04 21.27
C VAL A 374 10.32 -29.84 20.82
N ASP A 375 9.72 -28.64 20.72
CA ASP A 375 10.48 -27.44 20.39
C ASP A 375 11.56 -27.13 21.46
N SER A 376 11.29 -27.38 22.75
CA SER A 376 12.31 -27.28 23.81
C SER A 376 13.44 -28.30 23.61
N VAL A 377 13.09 -29.59 23.47
CA VAL A 377 14.04 -30.71 23.43
C VAL A 377 14.90 -30.70 22.17
N GLU A 378 14.33 -30.37 21.00
CA GLU A 378 15.05 -30.30 19.72
C GLU A 378 15.94 -29.04 19.58
N GLY A 379 16.06 -28.22 20.63
CA GLY A 379 16.92 -27.04 20.63
C GLY A 379 16.37 -25.85 19.83
N VAL A 380 15.09 -25.84 19.44
CA VAL A 380 14.46 -24.72 18.73
C VAL A 380 14.61 -23.42 19.53
N THR A 381 15.22 -22.41 18.91
CA THR A 381 15.37 -21.06 19.48
C THR A 381 14.17 -20.18 19.15
N HIS A 382 13.62 -20.35 17.93
CA HIS A 382 12.61 -19.49 17.34
C HIS A 382 11.48 -20.31 16.73
N ALA A 383 10.38 -20.44 17.47
CA ALA A 383 9.20 -21.19 17.07
C ALA A 383 8.30 -20.32 16.17
N LEU A 384 8.63 -20.24 14.87
CA LEU A 384 7.83 -19.48 13.91
C LEU A 384 6.40 -20.07 13.81
N ARG A 385 5.37 -19.24 14.00
CA ARG A 385 3.95 -19.64 14.02
C ARG A 385 3.05 -18.62 13.34
N THR A 386 1.84 -19.02 12.94
CA THR A 386 0.82 -18.09 12.46
C THR A 386 0.09 -17.39 13.61
N THR A 387 -0.32 -16.13 13.41
CA THR A 387 -1.04 -15.30 14.40
C THR A 387 -2.41 -15.84 14.88
N GLU A 388 -2.83 -17.00 14.41
CA GLU A 388 -4.01 -17.72 14.91
C GLU A 388 -3.70 -18.60 16.14
N TYR A 389 -2.42 -18.73 16.49
CA TYR A 389 -1.95 -19.39 17.71
C TYR A 389 -1.70 -18.41 18.87
N HIS A 390 -1.95 -17.11 18.69
CA HIS A 390 -1.68 -16.05 19.68
C HIS A 390 -2.22 -16.39 21.08
N ASP A 391 -3.51 -16.70 21.18
CA ASP A 391 -4.19 -17.05 22.44
C ASP A 391 -3.62 -18.34 23.09
N ARG A 392 -2.84 -19.14 22.35
CA ARG A 392 -2.19 -20.37 22.82
C ARG A 392 -0.75 -20.15 23.26
N ASP A 393 -0.16 -18.97 23.08
CA ASP A 393 1.23 -18.73 23.48
C ASP A 393 1.36 -18.67 25.02
N ASP A 394 0.36 -18.14 25.73
CA ASP A 394 0.24 -18.28 27.21
C ASP A 394 0.26 -19.75 27.65
N GLN A 395 -0.54 -20.59 26.95
CA GLN A 395 -0.68 -22.02 27.21
C GLN A 395 0.65 -22.77 26.94
N TYR A 396 1.32 -22.41 25.85
CA TYR A 396 2.62 -22.93 25.45
C TYR A 396 3.71 -22.62 26.49
N TYR A 397 3.79 -21.37 26.95
CA TYR A 397 4.74 -20.97 28.00
C TYR A 397 4.37 -21.54 29.38
N TRP A 398 3.08 -21.73 29.69
CA TRP A 398 2.66 -22.46 30.91
C TRP A 398 3.20 -23.88 30.90
N PHE A 399 3.05 -24.62 29.79
CA PHE A 399 3.57 -25.98 29.66
C PHE A 399 5.09 -26.05 29.83
N ILE A 400 5.86 -25.16 29.17
CA ILE A 400 7.32 -25.07 29.36
C ILE A 400 7.66 -24.84 30.84
N LYS A 401 6.99 -23.88 31.50
CA LYS A 401 7.25 -23.51 32.89
C LYS A 401 6.94 -24.66 33.87
N GLN A 402 5.83 -25.37 33.71
CA GLN A 402 5.47 -26.45 34.64
C GLN A 402 6.35 -27.69 34.51
N MET A 403 6.80 -28.00 33.29
CA MET A 403 7.65 -29.16 33.04
C MET A 403 9.13 -28.92 33.39
N GLY A 404 9.56 -27.65 33.51
CA GLY A 404 10.95 -27.27 33.78
C GLY A 404 11.81 -27.22 32.52
N LEU A 405 11.19 -26.92 31.38
CA LEU A 405 11.79 -27.01 30.05
C LEU A 405 12.50 -25.72 29.62
N ARG A 406 13.30 -25.80 28.56
CA ARG A 406 14.06 -24.69 28.01
C ARG A 406 13.12 -23.71 27.29
N THR A 407 13.01 -22.50 27.82
CA THR A 407 12.29 -21.39 27.16
C THR A 407 12.92 -21.02 25.81
N LEU A 408 12.07 -20.60 24.87
CA LEU A 408 12.42 -20.21 23.51
C LEU A 408 11.47 -19.11 23.03
N HIS A 409 11.81 -18.38 21.97
CA HIS A 409 10.97 -17.31 21.47
C HIS A 409 9.94 -17.83 20.46
N VAL A 410 8.65 -17.67 20.77
CA VAL A 410 7.60 -17.78 19.76
C VAL A 410 7.62 -16.52 18.88
N TRP A 411 7.56 -16.69 17.56
CA TRP A 411 7.53 -15.57 16.63
C TRP A 411 6.39 -15.69 15.62
N GLU A 412 5.45 -14.76 15.71
CA GLU A 412 4.25 -14.77 14.88
C GLU A 412 4.45 -14.09 13.52
N TYR A 413 3.83 -14.66 12.49
CA TYR A 413 3.63 -14.05 11.17
C TYR A 413 2.19 -14.28 10.69
N SER A 414 1.68 -13.46 9.78
CA SER A 414 0.31 -13.66 9.27
C SER A 414 0.21 -14.84 8.31
N ARG A 415 -0.89 -15.60 8.41
CA ARG A 415 -1.29 -16.56 7.37
C ARG A 415 -1.43 -15.82 6.03
N LEU A 416 -0.88 -16.41 4.97
CA LEU A 416 -1.13 -15.96 3.60
C LEU A 416 -2.57 -16.37 3.22
N ASN A 417 -3.41 -15.38 2.96
CA ASN A 417 -4.73 -15.55 2.35
C ASN A 417 -4.67 -15.05 0.90
N LEU A 418 -5.48 -15.64 0.02
CA LEU A 418 -5.57 -15.28 -1.40
C LEU A 418 -7.02 -15.11 -1.82
N ASN A 419 -7.26 -14.15 -2.71
CA ASN A 419 -8.57 -13.92 -3.31
C ASN A 419 -8.95 -15.03 -4.30
N HIS A 420 -10.26 -15.18 -4.54
CA HIS A 420 -10.84 -16.09 -5.53
C HIS A 420 -10.41 -17.58 -5.42
N THR A 421 -10.03 -18.03 -4.22
CA THR A 421 -9.56 -19.41 -3.96
C THR A 421 -9.87 -19.87 -2.53
N VAL A 422 -9.51 -21.13 -2.20
CA VAL A 422 -9.64 -21.71 -0.86
C VAL A 422 -8.37 -22.45 -0.46
N LEU A 423 -7.87 -22.24 0.76
CA LEU A 423 -6.66 -22.90 1.28
C LEU A 423 -6.94 -24.05 2.25
N SER A 424 -8.19 -24.23 2.70
CA SER A 424 -8.53 -25.32 3.63
C SER A 424 -8.41 -26.68 2.94
N LYS A 425 -7.57 -27.60 3.47
CA LYS A 425 -7.42 -28.97 2.95
C LYS A 425 -8.77 -29.66 2.70
N ARG A 426 -9.76 -29.49 3.60
CA ARG A 426 -11.14 -30.02 3.44
C ARG A 426 -11.91 -29.40 2.28
N LYS A 427 -11.75 -28.10 2.01
CA LYS A 427 -12.40 -27.45 0.86
C LYS A 427 -11.74 -27.87 -0.46
N LEU A 428 -10.41 -28.06 -0.46
CA LEU A 428 -9.65 -28.53 -1.64
C LEU A 428 -9.93 -30.00 -1.97
N ALA A 429 -9.98 -30.89 -0.98
CA ALA A 429 -10.32 -32.30 -1.19
C ALA A 429 -11.66 -32.45 -1.91
N TRP A 430 -12.68 -31.71 -1.48
CA TRP A 430 -14.00 -31.68 -2.11
C TRP A 430 -13.97 -31.30 -3.61
N PHE A 431 -13.09 -30.39 -4.05
CA PHE A 431 -12.97 -30.07 -5.48
C PHE A 431 -12.47 -31.27 -6.30
N VAL A 432 -11.57 -32.09 -5.74
CA VAL A 432 -11.05 -33.32 -6.37
C VAL A 432 -12.11 -34.43 -6.32
N GLU A 433 -12.76 -34.62 -5.17
CA GLU A 433 -13.86 -35.60 -4.94
C GLU A 433 -15.08 -35.36 -5.84
N GLN A 434 -15.27 -34.15 -6.37
CA GLN A 434 -16.36 -33.81 -7.30
C GLN A 434 -15.91 -33.73 -8.77
N GLY A 435 -14.66 -34.06 -9.10
CA GLY A 435 -14.14 -34.03 -10.47
C GLY A 435 -14.13 -32.63 -11.11
N LEU A 436 -14.13 -31.56 -10.30
CA LEU A 436 -14.13 -30.18 -10.79
C LEU A 436 -12.72 -29.70 -11.21
N VAL A 437 -11.69 -30.44 -10.78
CA VAL A 437 -10.28 -30.27 -11.14
C VAL A 437 -9.66 -31.59 -11.56
N ASP A 438 -8.56 -31.50 -12.30
CA ASP A 438 -7.85 -32.65 -12.87
C ASP A 438 -7.12 -33.48 -11.78
N GLY A 439 -6.79 -32.87 -10.63
CA GLY A 439 -6.05 -33.51 -9.53
C GLY A 439 -5.58 -32.51 -8.46
N TRP A 440 -4.75 -32.97 -7.52
CA TRP A 440 -4.12 -32.12 -6.50
C TRP A 440 -3.00 -31.22 -7.07
N ASP A 441 -2.48 -31.54 -8.24
CA ASP A 441 -1.49 -30.77 -9.00
C ASP A 441 -2.12 -29.89 -10.10
N ASP A 442 -3.46 -29.74 -10.12
CA ASP A 442 -4.16 -28.95 -11.11
C ASP A 442 -3.65 -27.48 -11.11
N PRO A 443 -3.35 -26.87 -12.28
CA PRO A 443 -2.90 -25.48 -12.38
C PRO A 443 -3.82 -24.42 -11.74
N ARG A 444 -5.09 -24.74 -11.50
CA ARG A 444 -6.05 -23.86 -10.80
C ARG A 444 -5.88 -23.91 -9.28
N PHE A 445 -5.28 -24.97 -8.73
CA PHE A 445 -5.14 -25.18 -7.29
C PHE A 445 -4.03 -24.31 -6.67
N PRO A 446 -4.22 -23.82 -5.43
CA PRO A 446 -3.18 -23.14 -4.66
C PRO A 446 -2.18 -24.12 -3.99
N THR A 447 -2.16 -25.38 -4.41
CA THR A 447 -1.17 -26.38 -4.00
C THR A 447 0.23 -26.01 -4.53
N VAL A 448 1.29 -26.52 -3.89
CA VAL A 448 2.67 -26.30 -4.39
C VAL A 448 2.81 -26.88 -5.80
N ARG A 449 2.33 -28.12 -6.02
CA ARG A 449 2.34 -28.76 -7.35
C ARG A 449 1.51 -27.97 -8.38
N GLY A 450 0.31 -27.51 -8.02
CA GLY A 450 -0.57 -26.73 -8.90
C GLY A 450 0.05 -25.43 -9.40
N ILE A 451 0.55 -24.59 -8.49
CA ILE A 451 1.15 -23.30 -8.89
C ILE A 451 2.44 -23.51 -9.71
N VAL A 452 3.26 -24.52 -9.38
CA VAL A 452 4.49 -24.85 -10.13
C VAL A 452 4.16 -25.42 -11.51
N ARG A 453 3.14 -26.30 -11.63
CA ARG A 453 2.64 -26.80 -12.93
C ARG A 453 2.05 -25.67 -13.79
N ARG A 454 1.47 -24.63 -13.16
CA ARG A 454 1.07 -23.38 -13.83
C ARG A 454 2.24 -22.45 -14.22
N GLY A 455 3.48 -22.80 -13.87
CA GLY A 455 4.67 -22.03 -14.23
C GLY A 455 5.18 -21.05 -13.16
N MET A 456 4.77 -21.20 -11.89
CA MET A 456 5.42 -20.51 -10.77
C MET A 456 6.84 -21.06 -10.58
N THR A 457 7.83 -20.19 -10.66
CA THR A 457 9.22 -20.52 -10.31
C THR A 457 9.41 -20.50 -8.80
N ILE A 458 10.27 -21.38 -8.29
CA ILE A 458 10.61 -21.42 -6.86
C ILE A 458 11.25 -20.11 -6.41
N GLU A 459 12.07 -19.49 -7.28
CA GLU A 459 12.70 -18.20 -7.00
C GLU A 459 11.68 -17.05 -6.98
N GLY A 460 10.73 -16.99 -7.92
CA GLY A 460 9.65 -15.99 -7.90
C GLY A 460 8.77 -16.11 -6.65
N LEU A 461 8.48 -17.35 -6.22
CA LEU A 461 7.76 -17.64 -4.98
C LEU A 461 8.57 -17.26 -3.73
N ARG A 462 9.87 -17.56 -3.72
CA ARG A 462 10.83 -17.18 -2.66
C ARG A 462 10.88 -15.66 -2.52
N GLN A 463 11.10 -14.92 -3.60
CA GLN A 463 11.10 -13.45 -3.61
C GLN A 463 9.78 -12.86 -3.14
N PHE A 464 8.63 -13.42 -3.53
CA PHE A 464 7.33 -12.96 -3.03
C PHE A 464 7.18 -13.16 -1.51
N ILE A 465 7.56 -14.32 -0.97
CA ILE A 465 7.49 -14.62 0.46
C ILE A 465 8.47 -13.74 1.25
N VAL A 466 9.66 -13.52 0.70
CA VAL A 466 10.69 -12.63 1.26
C VAL A 466 10.21 -11.17 1.26
N ALA A 467 9.56 -10.70 0.20
CA ALA A 467 8.92 -9.39 0.15
C ALA A 467 7.75 -9.22 1.13
N GLN A 468 7.02 -10.29 1.44
CA GLN A 468 5.96 -10.26 2.46
C GLN A 468 6.53 -10.18 3.89
N GLY A 469 7.69 -10.81 4.13
CA GLY A 469 8.37 -10.85 5.43
C GLY A 469 7.53 -11.48 6.56
N SER A 470 7.96 -11.24 7.80
CA SER A 470 7.32 -11.74 9.02
C SER A 470 6.20 -10.84 9.55
N SER A 471 5.50 -10.10 8.69
CA SER A 471 4.41 -9.19 9.08
C SER A 471 3.27 -9.96 9.77
N ARG A 472 2.83 -9.53 10.96
CA ARG A 472 1.66 -10.07 11.68
C ARG A 472 0.30 -9.62 11.12
N SER A 473 0.27 -8.66 10.20
CA SER A 473 -0.98 -8.18 9.59
C SER A 473 -1.56 -9.22 8.62
N VAL A 474 -2.74 -9.76 8.92
CA VAL A 474 -3.52 -10.62 8.01
C VAL A 474 -4.09 -9.76 6.88
N VAL A 475 -3.79 -10.14 5.64
CA VAL A 475 -4.22 -9.44 4.42
C VAL A 475 -4.56 -10.50 3.38
N ASN A 476 -5.70 -10.34 2.69
CA ASN A 476 -6.02 -11.15 1.53
C ASN A 476 -5.29 -10.56 0.32
N MET A 477 -4.52 -11.39 -0.39
CA MET A 477 -3.65 -10.97 -1.48
C MET A 477 -4.26 -11.29 -2.85
N GLU A 478 -4.03 -10.41 -3.82
CA GLU A 478 -4.31 -10.69 -5.22
C GLU A 478 -3.25 -11.63 -5.80
N TRP A 479 -3.69 -12.57 -6.64
CA TRP A 479 -2.81 -13.47 -7.39
C TRP A 479 -1.79 -12.70 -8.24
N ASP A 480 -2.22 -11.61 -8.87
CA ASP A 480 -1.40 -10.74 -9.73
C ASP A 480 -0.10 -10.28 -9.05
N LYS A 481 -0.13 -10.04 -7.73
CA LYS A 481 1.08 -9.67 -6.97
C LYS A 481 2.13 -10.77 -6.97
N ILE A 482 1.72 -12.03 -6.84
CA ILE A 482 2.66 -13.18 -6.85
C ILE A 482 3.17 -13.43 -8.27
N TRP A 483 2.28 -13.35 -9.26
CA TRP A 483 2.65 -13.50 -10.66
C TRP A 483 3.57 -12.39 -11.17
N ALA A 484 3.46 -11.16 -10.64
CA ALA A 484 4.41 -10.08 -10.92
C ALA A 484 5.83 -10.38 -10.41
N PHE A 485 5.99 -11.01 -9.24
CA PHE A 485 7.29 -11.49 -8.77
C PHE A 485 7.82 -12.63 -9.65
N ASN A 486 6.98 -13.60 -10.02
CA ASN A 486 7.36 -14.66 -10.96
C ASN A 486 7.84 -14.08 -12.31
N ARG A 487 7.16 -13.05 -12.83
CA ARG A 487 7.52 -12.37 -14.07
C ARG A 487 8.92 -11.74 -14.02
N LYS A 488 9.33 -11.15 -12.88
CA LYS A 488 10.69 -10.60 -12.70
C LYS A 488 11.78 -11.66 -12.95
N VAL A 489 11.50 -12.91 -12.57
CA VAL A 489 12.43 -14.04 -12.72
C VAL A 489 12.41 -14.62 -14.14
N ILE A 490 11.24 -14.75 -14.78
CA ILE A 490 11.13 -15.41 -16.10
C ILE A 490 11.37 -14.51 -17.32
N ASP A 491 11.01 -13.21 -17.28
CA ASP A 491 11.18 -12.31 -18.45
C ASP A 491 12.64 -12.15 -18.95
N PRO A 492 13.69 -12.20 -18.10
CA PRO A 492 15.08 -12.12 -18.56
C PRO A 492 15.64 -13.39 -19.22
N ILE A 493 14.97 -14.54 -19.05
CA ILE A 493 15.50 -15.87 -19.41
C ILE A 493 14.58 -16.67 -20.35
N ALA A 494 13.28 -16.36 -20.43
CA ALA A 494 12.32 -17.14 -21.22
C ALA A 494 12.57 -16.98 -22.74
N PRO A 495 12.91 -18.07 -23.48
CA PRO A 495 13.05 -18.03 -24.93
C PRO A 495 11.74 -17.64 -25.63
N ARG A 496 11.86 -16.89 -26.73
CA ARG A 496 10.75 -16.19 -27.39
C ARG A 496 10.38 -16.83 -28.73
N PHE A 497 9.17 -17.39 -28.80
CA PHE A 497 8.63 -18.06 -29.97
C PHE A 497 7.39 -17.34 -30.48
N THR A 498 6.98 -17.64 -31.71
CA THR A 498 5.74 -17.11 -32.30
C THR A 498 4.67 -18.19 -32.35
N SER A 499 3.41 -17.81 -32.19
CA SER A 499 2.28 -18.67 -32.57
C SER A 499 1.10 -17.84 -33.04
N LEU A 500 0.28 -18.43 -33.91
CA LEU A 500 -0.87 -17.81 -34.55
C LEU A 500 -2.13 -18.65 -34.28
N LEU A 501 -3.32 -18.06 -34.25
CA LEU A 501 -4.58 -18.80 -34.04
C LEU A 501 -4.88 -19.75 -35.21
N LYS A 502 -4.98 -21.05 -34.96
CA LYS A 502 -5.33 -22.04 -35.99
C LYS A 502 -6.75 -21.75 -36.50
N GLY A 503 -6.91 -21.65 -37.82
CA GLY A 503 -8.18 -21.26 -38.45
C GLY A 503 -8.47 -19.75 -38.47
N SER A 504 -7.63 -18.90 -37.88
CA SER A 504 -7.79 -17.43 -37.88
C SER A 504 -6.49 -16.72 -38.30
N THR A 505 -5.89 -17.19 -39.41
CA THR A 505 -4.70 -16.59 -40.04
C THR A 505 -4.99 -16.01 -41.41
N VAL A 506 -4.20 -15.02 -41.82
CA VAL A 506 -4.15 -14.46 -43.18
C VAL A 506 -2.75 -14.70 -43.75
N GLN A 507 -2.65 -14.97 -45.05
CA GLN A 507 -1.36 -15.07 -45.74
C GLN A 507 -0.92 -13.70 -46.27
N ILE A 508 0.30 -13.29 -45.96
CA ILE A 508 0.99 -12.18 -46.63
C ILE A 508 2.01 -12.79 -47.60
N THR A 509 1.88 -12.45 -48.89
CA THR A 509 2.85 -12.80 -49.92
C THR A 509 3.78 -11.61 -50.17
N ILE A 510 5.09 -11.87 -50.17
CA ILE A 510 6.15 -10.87 -50.33
C ILE A 510 7.02 -11.29 -51.52
N PRO A 511 6.70 -10.85 -52.76
CA PRO A 511 7.43 -11.25 -53.95
C PRO A 511 8.91 -10.83 -53.90
N GLY A 512 9.79 -11.68 -54.45
CA GLY A 512 11.23 -11.45 -54.47
C GLY A 512 11.98 -11.90 -53.21
N VAL A 513 11.31 -12.53 -52.24
CA VAL A 513 11.97 -13.13 -51.08
C VAL A 513 12.33 -14.59 -51.37
N GLU A 514 13.62 -14.85 -51.58
CA GLU A 514 14.18 -16.21 -51.63
C GLU A 514 13.94 -16.97 -50.32
N GLU A 515 13.73 -18.29 -50.43
CA GLU A 515 13.45 -19.13 -49.26
C GLU A 515 14.75 -19.55 -48.56
N LYS A 516 14.99 -18.99 -47.36
CA LYS A 516 16.21 -19.24 -46.57
C LYS A 516 15.91 -19.37 -45.08
N SER A 517 16.86 -19.96 -44.36
CA SER A 517 16.87 -20.01 -42.89
C SER A 517 18.06 -19.22 -42.34
N GLU A 518 17.88 -18.52 -41.23
CA GLU A 518 18.97 -17.85 -40.50
C GLU A 518 18.91 -18.18 -38.99
N SER A 519 20.03 -17.94 -38.31
CA SER A 519 20.16 -18.14 -36.87
C SER A 519 19.84 -16.84 -36.12
N ALA A 520 18.79 -16.86 -35.28
CA ALA A 520 18.32 -15.71 -34.53
C ALA A 520 18.31 -15.96 -33.02
N LEU A 521 18.51 -14.92 -32.22
CA LEU A 521 18.51 -15.03 -30.75
C LEU A 521 17.15 -15.50 -30.22
N LYS A 522 17.15 -16.56 -29.38
CA LYS A 522 15.97 -16.98 -28.61
C LYS A 522 15.50 -15.87 -27.67
N HIS A 523 16.41 -15.06 -27.13
CA HIS A 523 16.06 -13.93 -26.28
C HIS A 523 16.76 -12.63 -26.74
N PRO A 524 16.03 -11.62 -27.26
CA PRO A 524 16.62 -10.39 -27.84
C PRO A 524 17.49 -9.54 -26.91
N LYS A 525 17.48 -9.80 -25.59
CA LYS A 525 18.33 -9.11 -24.60
C LYS A 525 19.32 -10.03 -23.87
N ASN A 526 19.29 -11.34 -24.11
CA ASN A 526 20.11 -12.31 -23.39
C ASN A 526 20.64 -13.35 -24.38
N LYS A 527 21.95 -13.32 -24.65
CA LYS A 527 22.57 -14.23 -25.64
C LYS A 527 22.74 -15.65 -25.10
N ASP A 528 22.73 -15.82 -23.79
CA ASP A 528 23.05 -17.08 -23.10
C ASP A 528 21.87 -18.08 -23.17
N VAL A 529 20.67 -17.59 -23.49
CA VAL A 529 19.48 -18.40 -23.86
C VAL A 529 19.66 -19.08 -25.24
N GLY A 530 20.69 -18.68 -25.99
CA GLY A 530 21.09 -19.29 -27.25
C GLY A 530 20.32 -18.83 -28.48
N MET A 531 20.52 -19.56 -29.58
CA MET A 531 19.91 -19.29 -30.89
C MET A 531 18.74 -20.24 -31.19
N LYS A 532 17.90 -19.85 -32.15
CA LYS A 532 16.89 -20.66 -32.83
C LYS A 532 16.95 -20.43 -34.34
N THR A 533 16.46 -21.40 -35.11
CA THR A 533 16.28 -21.25 -36.56
C THR A 533 15.07 -20.36 -36.85
N VAL A 534 15.21 -19.36 -37.72
CA VAL A 534 14.09 -18.62 -38.30
C VAL A 534 14.09 -18.81 -39.81
N TRP A 535 12.95 -19.19 -40.36
CA TRP A 535 12.75 -19.34 -41.80
C TRP A 535 12.10 -18.08 -42.37
N TYR A 536 12.53 -17.72 -43.58
CA TYR A 536 12.02 -16.62 -44.38
C TYR A 536 11.63 -17.17 -45.76
N SER A 537 10.48 -16.76 -46.26
CA SER A 537 9.98 -17.17 -47.58
C SER A 537 9.05 -16.10 -48.14
N SER A 538 8.79 -16.15 -49.45
CA SER A 538 7.81 -15.27 -50.11
C SER A 538 6.36 -15.41 -49.60
N ASN A 539 6.06 -16.28 -48.63
CA ASN A 539 4.72 -16.44 -48.05
C ASN A 539 4.80 -16.59 -46.52
N VAL A 540 4.25 -15.64 -45.77
CA VAL A 540 4.09 -15.74 -44.31
C VAL A 540 2.62 -15.80 -43.92
N LEU A 541 2.33 -16.41 -42.76
CA LEU A 541 1.05 -16.28 -42.07
C LEU A 541 1.17 -15.26 -40.94
N VAL A 542 0.06 -14.55 -40.69
CA VAL A 542 -0.14 -13.65 -39.53
C VAL A 542 -1.55 -13.88 -38.94
N ASP A 543 -1.78 -13.46 -37.70
CA ASP A 543 -3.11 -13.52 -37.08
C ASP A 543 -4.10 -12.57 -37.79
N LYS A 544 -5.29 -13.08 -38.16
CA LYS A 544 -6.33 -12.32 -38.87
C LYS A 544 -6.72 -11.04 -38.12
N VAL A 545 -6.75 -11.09 -36.80
CA VAL A 545 -7.14 -9.98 -35.91
C VAL A 545 -6.20 -8.77 -35.98
N ASP A 546 -4.92 -8.96 -36.31
CA ASP A 546 -3.98 -7.84 -36.43
C ASP A 546 -4.12 -7.06 -37.75
N VAL A 547 -4.66 -7.73 -38.78
CA VAL A 547 -4.68 -7.24 -40.17
C VAL A 547 -6.07 -6.90 -40.73
N VAL A 548 -7.15 -7.05 -39.94
CA VAL A 548 -8.52 -6.67 -40.35
C VAL A 548 -8.59 -5.24 -40.91
N ASP A 549 -7.95 -4.32 -40.17
CA ASP A 549 -7.90 -2.88 -40.42
C ASP A 549 -6.56 -2.44 -41.06
N VAL A 550 -5.84 -3.34 -41.74
CA VAL A 550 -4.62 -2.98 -42.50
C VAL A 550 -4.98 -2.35 -43.85
N GLN A 551 -4.18 -1.38 -44.28
CA GLN A 551 -4.45 -0.52 -45.43
C GLN A 551 -3.38 -0.61 -46.52
N GLU A 552 -3.77 -0.45 -47.79
CA GLU A 552 -2.82 -0.42 -48.92
C GLU A 552 -1.90 0.81 -48.83
N GLY A 553 -0.60 0.56 -48.68
CA GLY A 553 0.41 1.59 -48.41
C GLY A 553 0.76 1.82 -46.95
N GLU A 554 0.09 1.15 -46.02
CA GLU A 554 0.54 1.10 -44.62
C GLU A 554 1.93 0.43 -44.54
N ILE A 555 2.72 0.85 -43.56
CA ILE A 555 4.02 0.24 -43.25
C ILE A 555 3.87 -0.47 -41.91
N VAL A 556 4.14 -1.79 -41.91
CA VAL A 556 3.99 -2.66 -40.76
C VAL A 556 5.29 -3.42 -40.51
N THR A 557 5.63 -3.64 -39.24
CA THR A 557 6.86 -4.36 -38.86
C THR A 557 6.55 -5.84 -38.63
N LEU A 558 7.14 -6.72 -39.43
CA LEU A 558 7.27 -8.13 -39.08
C LEU A 558 8.33 -8.26 -37.98
N ILE A 559 7.92 -8.70 -36.78
CA ILE A 559 8.82 -8.69 -35.61
C ILE A 559 10.05 -9.56 -35.88
N ASN A 560 11.23 -9.02 -35.57
CA ASN A 560 12.56 -9.59 -35.83
C ASN A 560 12.95 -9.77 -37.31
N TRP A 561 12.12 -9.37 -38.28
CA TRP A 561 12.49 -9.33 -39.71
C TRP A 561 12.72 -7.90 -40.17
N GLY A 562 11.74 -7.01 -40.01
CA GLY A 562 11.85 -5.61 -40.43
C GLY A 562 10.52 -5.00 -40.88
N ASN A 563 10.59 -3.84 -41.52
CA ASN A 563 9.42 -3.17 -42.08
C ASN A 563 9.06 -3.76 -43.45
N ILE A 564 7.76 -3.91 -43.69
CA ILE A 564 7.16 -4.24 -44.98
C ILE A 564 6.10 -3.19 -45.32
N LYS A 565 5.98 -2.89 -46.61
CA LYS A 565 5.05 -1.91 -47.16
C LYS A 565 3.93 -2.63 -47.87
N ILE A 566 2.69 -2.39 -47.48
CA ILE A 566 1.54 -3.10 -48.05
C ILE A 566 1.28 -2.59 -49.46
N SER A 567 1.22 -3.52 -50.42
CA SER A 567 1.08 -3.24 -51.85
C SER A 567 -0.33 -3.53 -52.36
N LYS A 568 -0.99 -4.57 -51.82
CA LYS A 568 -2.35 -4.98 -52.16
C LYS A 568 -3.02 -5.65 -50.94
N VAL A 569 -4.32 -5.44 -50.73
CA VAL A 569 -5.11 -6.21 -49.76
C VAL A 569 -6.23 -6.95 -50.50
N GLU A 570 -6.41 -8.23 -50.20
CA GLU A 570 -7.42 -9.07 -50.84
C GLU A 570 -8.53 -9.42 -49.84
N ARG A 571 -9.78 -9.12 -50.21
CA ARG A 571 -10.96 -9.34 -49.38
C ARG A 571 -12.00 -10.24 -50.03
N ASN A 572 -12.66 -11.06 -49.22
CA ASN A 572 -13.79 -11.89 -49.66
C ASN A 572 -15.10 -11.09 -49.81
N GLY A 573 -16.16 -11.74 -50.29
CA GLY A 573 -17.50 -11.13 -50.44
C GLY A 573 -18.14 -10.61 -49.15
N SER A 574 -17.60 -11.00 -47.98
CA SER A 574 -17.99 -10.49 -46.65
C SER A 574 -17.12 -9.33 -46.16
N ASN A 575 -16.23 -8.80 -47.02
CA ASN A 575 -15.25 -7.74 -46.75
C ASN A 575 -14.16 -8.09 -45.71
N GLU A 576 -13.99 -9.39 -45.40
CA GLU A 576 -12.88 -9.86 -44.57
C GLU A 576 -11.61 -10.04 -45.41
N VAL A 577 -10.45 -9.72 -44.84
CA VAL A 577 -9.14 -9.98 -45.48
C VAL A 577 -8.90 -11.49 -45.57
N THR A 578 -8.54 -11.96 -46.77
CA THR A 578 -8.14 -13.34 -47.08
C THR A 578 -6.67 -13.46 -47.47
N GLY A 579 -6.09 -12.42 -48.06
CA GLY A 579 -4.70 -12.37 -48.48
C GLY A 579 -4.17 -10.94 -48.52
N ILE A 580 -2.85 -10.77 -48.49
CA ILE A 580 -2.18 -9.47 -48.58
C ILE A 580 -0.94 -9.64 -49.47
N THR A 581 -0.64 -8.68 -50.32
CA THR A 581 0.66 -8.59 -51.02
C THR A 581 1.44 -7.39 -50.48
N ALA A 582 2.73 -7.57 -50.19
CA ALA A 582 3.60 -6.52 -49.66
C ALA A 582 4.98 -6.55 -50.33
N SER A 583 5.75 -5.47 -50.18
CA SER A 583 7.19 -5.44 -50.49
C SER A 583 8.01 -5.25 -49.21
N LEU A 584 9.26 -5.71 -49.22
CA LEU A 584 10.21 -5.36 -48.18
C LEU A 584 10.49 -3.85 -48.17
N ASP A 585 10.73 -3.28 -46.99
CA ASP A 585 11.08 -1.87 -46.74
C ASP A 585 12.17 -1.83 -45.65
N LEU A 586 13.26 -2.58 -45.83
CA LEU A 586 14.25 -2.86 -44.77
C LEU A 586 15.18 -1.68 -44.45
N GLU A 587 15.35 -0.73 -45.39
CA GLU A 587 16.09 0.52 -45.15
C GLU A 587 15.35 1.43 -44.15
N ASN A 588 14.01 1.32 -44.10
CA ASN A 588 13.17 2.07 -43.20
C ASN A 588 13.21 1.45 -41.78
N THR A 589 14.04 2.02 -40.92
CA THR A 589 14.27 1.54 -39.55
C THR A 589 13.35 2.17 -38.48
N ASP A 590 12.29 2.92 -38.86
CA ASP A 590 11.29 3.37 -37.89
C ASP A 590 10.38 2.20 -37.46
N TYR A 591 10.81 1.51 -36.40
CA TYR A 591 10.03 0.49 -35.70
C TYR A 591 9.27 1.06 -34.49
N LYS A 592 9.09 2.38 -34.38
CA LYS A 592 8.40 3.03 -33.25
C LYS A 592 6.97 3.43 -33.62
N LYS A 593 6.73 3.89 -34.85
CA LYS A 593 5.41 4.36 -35.32
C LYS A 593 4.56 3.30 -36.04
N THR A 594 5.13 2.13 -36.33
CA THR A 594 4.56 1.06 -37.15
C THR A 594 3.74 0.03 -36.36
N ARG A 595 2.72 -0.56 -37.00
CA ARG A 595 1.97 -1.71 -36.46
C ARG A 595 2.87 -2.94 -36.44
N LYS A 596 2.95 -3.67 -35.33
CA LYS A 596 3.85 -4.83 -35.16
C LYS A 596 3.11 -6.15 -35.25
N LEU A 597 3.52 -6.99 -36.19
CA LEU A 597 2.89 -8.26 -36.52
C LEU A 597 3.76 -9.45 -36.06
N THR A 598 3.12 -10.39 -35.38
CA THR A 598 3.63 -11.76 -35.18
C THR A 598 3.36 -12.58 -36.44
N TRP A 599 4.39 -13.30 -36.92
CA TRP A 599 4.35 -14.00 -38.20
C TRP A 599 5.06 -15.37 -38.14
N LEU A 600 4.70 -16.25 -39.07
CA LEU A 600 5.36 -17.55 -39.30
C LEU A 600 5.51 -17.79 -40.82
N SER A 601 6.68 -18.21 -41.30
CA SER A 601 6.89 -18.50 -42.71
C SER A 601 6.26 -19.82 -43.13
N LYS A 602 5.55 -19.82 -44.25
CA LYS A 602 4.98 -21.00 -44.88
C LYS A 602 6.03 -21.61 -45.82
N THR A 603 6.56 -22.77 -45.46
CA THR A 603 7.47 -23.62 -46.25
C THR A 603 7.35 -25.06 -45.76
N ASP A 604 7.43 -26.01 -46.69
CA ASP A 604 7.42 -27.45 -46.39
C ASP A 604 8.71 -27.91 -45.66
N LYS A 605 9.79 -27.11 -45.72
CA LYS A 605 11.04 -27.36 -44.98
C LYS A 605 10.92 -27.10 -43.48
N ALA A 606 9.89 -26.35 -43.05
CA ALA A 606 9.69 -25.96 -41.66
C ALA A 606 8.20 -25.99 -41.28
N PRO A 607 7.56 -27.18 -41.21
CA PRO A 607 6.15 -27.31 -40.88
C PRO A 607 5.84 -26.77 -39.47
N PHE A 608 4.69 -26.12 -39.33
CA PHE A 608 4.21 -25.58 -38.06
C PHE A 608 3.95 -26.68 -37.04
N VAL A 609 4.31 -26.43 -35.78
CA VAL A 609 4.06 -27.36 -34.67
C VAL A 609 2.61 -27.20 -34.21
N PRO A 610 1.76 -28.25 -34.24
CA PRO A 610 0.43 -28.22 -33.63
C PRO A 610 0.56 -27.87 -32.14
N THR A 611 -0.11 -26.80 -31.72
CA THR A 611 0.06 -26.23 -30.37
C THR A 611 -1.30 -25.93 -29.74
N ILE A 612 -1.46 -26.19 -28.44
CA ILE A 612 -2.66 -25.83 -27.66
C ILE A 612 -2.24 -24.93 -26.50
N GLY A 613 -2.76 -23.70 -26.47
CA GLY A 613 -2.64 -22.79 -25.33
C GLY A 613 -3.78 -23.01 -24.34
N VAL A 614 -3.46 -23.31 -23.08
CA VAL A 614 -4.43 -23.54 -22.00
C VAL A 614 -4.46 -22.34 -21.05
N TYR A 615 -5.62 -21.68 -20.95
CA TYR A 615 -5.84 -20.50 -20.13
C TYR A 615 -6.76 -20.84 -18.96
N TYR A 616 -6.41 -20.40 -17.75
CA TYR A 616 -7.08 -20.77 -16.51
C TYR A 616 -7.66 -19.57 -15.77
N ASP A 617 -8.97 -19.58 -15.55
CA ASP A 617 -9.69 -18.61 -14.71
C ASP A 617 -9.68 -19.04 -13.22
N TYR A 618 -10.20 -18.21 -12.33
CA TYR A 618 -10.23 -18.48 -10.89
C TYR A 618 -11.27 -19.54 -10.48
N LEU A 619 -10.95 -20.35 -9.46
CA LEU A 619 -11.84 -21.38 -8.89
C LEU A 619 -13.11 -20.82 -8.23
N ILE A 620 -13.03 -19.65 -7.61
CA ILE A 620 -14.14 -19.03 -6.87
C ILE A 620 -14.48 -17.69 -7.53
N THR A 621 -15.75 -17.48 -7.87
CA THR A 621 -16.24 -16.25 -8.51
C THR A 621 -16.20 -15.05 -7.56
N LYS A 622 -16.46 -15.26 -6.26
CA LYS A 622 -16.40 -14.25 -5.20
C LYS A 622 -14.95 -13.98 -4.78
N THR A 623 -14.55 -12.70 -4.75
CA THR A 623 -13.19 -12.26 -4.42
C THR A 623 -12.76 -12.70 -3.01
N VAL A 624 -13.62 -12.52 -2.01
CA VAL A 624 -13.40 -12.95 -0.63
C VAL A 624 -14.64 -13.70 -0.13
N LEU A 625 -14.41 -14.87 0.48
CA LEU A 625 -15.45 -15.61 1.21
C LEU A 625 -15.46 -15.14 2.67
N GLY A 626 -16.64 -14.76 3.16
CA GLY A 626 -16.92 -14.50 4.58
C GLY A 626 -16.89 -15.77 5.43
N LYS A 627 -17.13 -15.62 6.74
CA LYS A 627 -17.15 -16.76 7.68
C LYS A 627 -18.30 -17.72 7.40
N ASP A 628 -19.46 -17.16 7.09
CA ASP A 628 -20.73 -17.86 6.93
C ASP A 628 -21.05 -18.20 5.46
N ASP A 629 -20.18 -17.81 4.52
CA ASP A 629 -20.29 -18.14 3.10
C ASP A 629 -20.06 -19.64 2.86
N ASN A 630 -21.11 -20.33 2.38
CA ASN A 630 -20.96 -21.63 1.76
C ASN A 630 -20.19 -21.50 0.43
N PHE A 631 -18.93 -21.92 0.44
CA PHE A 631 -18.03 -21.80 -0.72
C PHE A 631 -18.50 -22.52 -1.98
N ARG A 632 -19.40 -23.51 -1.86
CA ARG A 632 -19.94 -24.29 -2.98
C ARG A 632 -20.76 -23.42 -3.94
N ASP A 633 -21.41 -22.39 -3.42
CA ASP A 633 -22.35 -21.54 -4.18
C ASP A 633 -21.61 -20.54 -5.08
N TYR A 634 -20.31 -20.36 -4.85
CA TYR A 634 -19.43 -19.45 -5.58
C TYR A 634 -18.40 -20.19 -6.47
N VAL A 635 -18.59 -21.49 -6.71
CA VAL A 635 -17.71 -22.29 -7.58
C VAL A 635 -17.83 -21.84 -9.04
N ASN A 636 -16.70 -21.47 -9.65
CA ASN A 636 -16.63 -21.19 -11.07
C ASN A 636 -16.57 -22.51 -11.86
N LYS A 637 -17.56 -22.75 -12.72
CA LYS A 637 -17.65 -23.95 -13.56
C LYS A 637 -16.81 -23.87 -14.84
N ASN A 638 -16.49 -22.66 -15.32
CA ASN A 638 -15.84 -22.43 -16.61
C ASN A 638 -14.40 -21.92 -16.41
N THR A 639 -13.53 -22.77 -15.87
CA THR A 639 -12.19 -22.37 -15.38
C THR A 639 -11.00 -22.76 -16.27
N LYS A 640 -11.23 -23.44 -17.40
CA LYS A 640 -10.19 -23.98 -18.29
C LYS A 640 -10.61 -23.77 -19.75
N ASN A 641 -9.82 -23.01 -20.51
CA ASN A 641 -10.09 -22.69 -21.92
C ASN A 641 -8.89 -23.12 -22.79
N ASN A 642 -9.13 -23.95 -23.80
CA ASN A 642 -8.11 -24.43 -24.73
C ASN A 642 -8.19 -23.65 -26.05
N VAL A 643 -7.04 -23.23 -26.58
CA VAL A 643 -6.94 -22.45 -27.81
C VAL A 643 -5.94 -23.11 -28.75
N GLU A 644 -6.40 -23.58 -29.92
CA GLU A 644 -5.52 -24.18 -30.92
C GLU A 644 -4.72 -23.12 -31.68
N MET A 645 -3.43 -23.42 -31.90
CA MET A 645 -2.47 -22.51 -32.52
C MET A 645 -1.55 -23.24 -33.51
N LEU A 646 -1.15 -22.52 -34.54
CA LEU A 646 0.01 -22.85 -35.37
C LEU A 646 1.26 -22.34 -34.65
N GLY A 647 2.15 -23.26 -34.31
CA GLY A 647 3.38 -22.97 -33.57
C GLY A 647 4.61 -22.79 -34.46
N ASP A 648 5.53 -21.93 -34.01
CA ASP A 648 6.91 -21.83 -34.48
C ASP A 648 7.56 -23.23 -34.60
N PRO A 649 8.16 -23.59 -35.76
CA PRO A 649 8.76 -24.92 -36.00
C PRO A 649 9.80 -25.37 -34.97
N GLU A 650 10.39 -24.45 -34.22
CA GLU A 650 11.36 -24.75 -33.16
C GLU A 650 10.70 -25.22 -31.85
N LEU A 651 9.37 -25.08 -31.69
CA LEU A 651 8.63 -25.56 -30.50
C LEU A 651 8.69 -27.08 -30.32
N LYS A 652 8.98 -27.85 -31.40
CA LYS A 652 9.20 -29.31 -31.35
C LYS A 652 10.38 -29.73 -30.48
N PHE A 653 11.28 -28.80 -30.14
CA PHE A 653 12.44 -29.04 -29.30
C PHE A 653 12.18 -28.73 -27.80
N LEU A 654 10.99 -28.25 -27.45
CA LEU A 654 10.62 -27.98 -26.06
C LEU A 654 10.37 -29.28 -25.28
N LYS A 655 10.76 -29.27 -24.01
CA LYS A 655 10.53 -30.34 -23.04
C LYS A 655 9.43 -29.95 -22.06
N ALA A 656 8.73 -30.94 -21.51
CA ALA A 656 7.78 -30.68 -20.44
C ALA A 656 8.51 -30.04 -19.23
N GLY A 657 8.02 -28.89 -18.78
CA GLY A 657 8.68 -28.04 -17.79
C GLY A 657 9.20 -26.72 -18.34
N ASP A 658 9.55 -26.62 -19.63
CA ASP A 658 10.15 -25.41 -20.22
C ASP A 658 9.20 -24.20 -20.13
N ILE A 659 9.71 -23.06 -19.64
CA ILE A 659 8.98 -21.78 -19.62
C ILE A 659 9.44 -20.92 -20.78
N ILE A 660 8.49 -20.50 -21.61
CA ILE A 660 8.70 -19.71 -22.83
C ILE A 660 7.88 -18.41 -22.81
N GLN A 661 8.18 -17.50 -23.73
CA GLN A 661 7.30 -16.37 -24.06
C GLN A 661 6.79 -16.54 -25.50
N LEU A 662 5.47 -16.64 -25.67
CA LEU A 662 4.83 -16.50 -26.97
C LEU A 662 4.66 -15.00 -27.25
N GLN A 663 5.32 -14.51 -28.30
CA GLN A 663 5.36 -13.07 -28.61
C GLN A 663 3.94 -12.49 -28.71
N ARG A 664 3.71 -11.36 -28.04
CA ARG A 664 2.41 -10.66 -27.93
C ARG A 664 1.25 -11.48 -27.31
N ARG A 665 1.48 -12.73 -26.88
CA ARG A 665 0.48 -13.61 -26.23
C ARG A 665 0.73 -13.83 -24.74
N GLY A 666 1.98 -13.76 -24.28
CA GLY A 666 2.34 -13.87 -22.86
C GLY A 666 3.35 -14.98 -22.57
N PHE A 667 3.44 -15.39 -21.30
CA PHE A 667 4.32 -16.46 -20.85
C PHE A 667 3.57 -17.79 -20.80
N PHE A 668 4.26 -18.88 -21.12
CA PHE A 668 3.69 -20.22 -21.16
C PHE A 668 4.68 -21.25 -20.61
N ARG A 669 4.18 -22.24 -19.86
CA ARG A 669 4.94 -23.44 -19.47
C ARG A 669 4.49 -24.61 -20.34
N CYS A 670 5.45 -25.34 -20.92
CA CYS A 670 5.20 -26.60 -21.59
C CYS A 670 4.77 -27.66 -20.58
N ASP A 671 3.55 -28.18 -20.72
CA ASP A 671 3.00 -29.25 -19.88
C ASP A 671 3.08 -30.61 -20.59
N LYS A 672 2.88 -30.62 -21.91
CA LYS A 672 3.17 -31.76 -22.80
C LYS A 672 3.99 -31.27 -24.00
N ALA A 673 5.14 -31.90 -24.23
CA ALA A 673 5.94 -31.65 -25.43
C ALA A 673 5.19 -32.12 -26.70
N PHE A 674 5.56 -31.59 -27.86
CA PHE A 674 5.10 -32.15 -29.14
C PHE A 674 5.65 -33.58 -29.32
N ASP A 675 4.82 -34.51 -29.77
CA ASP A 675 5.26 -35.87 -30.12
C ASP A 675 5.26 -36.06 -31.65
N PRO A 676 6.44 -36.16 -32.30
CA PRO A 676 6.54 -36.40 -33.73
C PRO A 676 6.02 -37.77 -34.20
N ALA A 677 5.91 -38.76 -33.32
CA ALA A 677 5.52 -40.12 -33.70
C ALA A 677 3.98 -40.30 -33.74
N THR A 678 3.26 -39.68 -32.80
CA THR A 678 1.79 -39.68 -32.77
C THR A 678 1.17 -38.45 -33.43
N GLY A 679 1.94 -37.38 -33.60
CA GLY A 679 1.45 -36.08 -34.05
C GLY A 679 0.72 -35.27 -32.97
N GLU A 680 0.76 -35.72 -31.70
CA GLU A 680 0.08 -35.02 -30.60
C GLU A 680 0.64 -33.61 -30.36
N PRO A 681 -0.23 -32.60 -30.17
CA PRO A 681 0.17 -31.20 -30.09
C PRO A 681 0.95 -30.87 -28.81
N CYS A 682 1.84 -29.89 -28.90
CA CYS A 682 2.47 -29.29 -27.73
C CYS A 682 1.41 -28.55 -26.89
N VAL A 683 1.30 -28.88 -25.61
CA VAL A 683 0.35 -28.26 -24.67
C VAL A 683 1.08 -27.24 -23.79
N LEU A 684 0.65 -25.99 -23.89
CA LEU A 684 1.28 -24.82 -23.26
C LEU A 684 0.30 -24.17 -22.26
N ILE A 685 0.59 -24.27 -20.97
CA ILE A 685 -0.20 -23.60 -19.92
C ILE A 685 0.20 -22.13 -19.84
N CYS A 686 -0.77 -21.22 -19.90
CA CYS A 686 -0.54 -19.78 -19.72
C CYS A 686 -0.10 -19.46 -18.27
N VAL A 687 1.09 -18.86 -18.15
CA VAL A 687 1.64 -18.34 -16.89
C VAL A 687 1.21 -16.87 -16.78
N PRO A 688 0.42 -16.48 -15.77
CA PRO A 688 0.02 -15.09 -15.61
C PRO A 688 1.22 -14.16 -15.36
N ASP A 689 1.09 -12.90 -15.78
CA ASP A 689 2.21 -11.94 -15.87
C ASP A 689 2.14 -10.80 -14.82
N GLY A 690 1.08 -10.81 -14.00
CA GLY A 690 0.82 -9.81 -12.96
C GLY A 690 -0.07 -8.64 -13.38
N HIS A 691 -0.70 -8.67 -14.56
CA HIS A 691 -1.68 -7.65 -14.98
C HIS A 691 -3.10 -8.18 -15.04
N THR A 692 -4.06 -7.36 -14.58
CA THR A 692 -5.50 -7.69 -14.41
C THR A 692 -6.28 -8.01 -15.70
N LYS A 693 -5.61 -8.22 -16.83
CA LYS A 693 -6.18 -8.55 -18.14
C LYS A 693 -5.66 -9.86 -18.75
N SER A 694 -4.62 -10.50 -18.20
CA SER A 694 -3.94 -11.61 -18.87
C SER A 694 -4.60 -13.00 -18.67
N ALA A 695 -5.43 -13.17 -17.64
CA ALA A 695 -5.95 -14.50 -17.26
C ALA A 695 -7.16 -14.97 -18.08
N SER A 696 -8.02 -14.05 -18.55
CA SER A 696 -9.25 -14.43 -19.26
C SER A 696 -8.98 -14.70 -20.74
N GLY A 697 -8.91 -15.98 -21.12
CA GLY A 697 -8.80 -16.46 -22.50
C GLY A 697 -10.07 -16.24 -23.35
N LYS A 698 -10.69 -15.06 -23.27
CA LYS A 698 -11.78 -14.66 -24.14
C LYS A 698 -11.22 -14.35 -25.53
N ASN A 699 -11.54 -15.20 -26.50
CA ASN A 699 -11.40 -14.86 -27.91
C ASN A 699 -12.05 -13.49 -28.19
N THR A 700 -11.45 -12.73 -29.10
CA THR A 700 -12.07 -11.55 -29.70
C THR A 700 -13.17 -11.96 -30.68
N GLU A 701 -14.26 -12.53 -30.16
CA GLU A 701 -15.46 -12.79 -30.94
C GLU A 701 -16.22 -11.48 -31.17
N THR A 702 -16.10 -10.99 -32.41
CA THR A 702 -16.96 -9.94 -32.95
C THR A 702 -18.41 -10.39 -32.88
N LYS A 703 -19.31 -9.53 -32.40
CA LYS A 703 -20.75 -9.80 -32.32
C LYS A 703 -21.31 -10.33 -33.66
N SER A 704 -21.83 -11.55 -33.66
CA SER A 704 -22.82 -12.03 -34.63
C SER A 704 -24.18 -12.14 -33.94
N SER A 705 -25.28 -12.01 -34.70
CA SER A 705 -26.52 -11.45 -34.15
C SER A 705 -27.81 -12.14 -34.61
N LYS A 706 -28.75 -12.30 -33.66
CA LYS A 706 -30.20 -12.19 -33.90
C LYS A 706 -30.71 -11.03 -33.03
N GLY A 707 -31.59 -10.12 -33.46
CA GLY A 707 -32.16 -9.94 -34.80
C GLY A 707 -31.64 -8.71 -35.57
N THR A 708 -31.97 -8.71 -36.85
CA THR A 708 -31.82 -7.67 -37.89
C THR A 708 -32.05 -6.21 -37.44
N GLU A 709 -31.13 -5.32 -37.83
CA GLU A 709 -31.31 -4.52 -39.06
C GLU A 709 -29.98 -3.95 -39.60
N ALA A 710 -29.98 -3.44 -40.83
CA ALA A 710 -28.82 -3.51 -41.74
C ALA A 710 -27.80 -2.34 -41.68
N LYS A 711 -26.55 -2.64 -42.09
CA LYS A 711 -25.60 -1.66 -42.64
C LYS A 711 -24.71 -2.27 -43.74
N LYS A 712 -24.47 -1.49 -44.79
CA LYS A 712 -23.41 -1.57 -45.81
C LYS A 712 -22.91 -0.13 -46.05
N PRO A 713 -21.78 0.10 -46.74
CA PRO A 713 -20.49 -0.58 -46.62
C PRO A 713 -19.36 0.45 -46.34
N LYS A 714 -18.08 0.05 -46.32
CA LYS A 714 -16.97 0.96 -46.66
C LYS A 714 -15.81 0.21 -47.32
N LYS A 715 -15.20 0.86 -48.32
CA LYS A 715 -14.02 0.40 -49.08
C LYS A 715 -12.72 0.94 -48.45
N GLU A 716 -11.62 0.42 -48.97
CA GLU A 716 -10.22 0.78 -48.68
C GLU A 716 -9.79 2.22 -49.04
N PRO A 717 -8.61 2.65 -48.58
CA PRO A 717 -8.04 3.98 -48.83
C PRO A 717 -7.08 3.99 -50.04
N ALA A 718 -6.60 5.19 -50.39
CA ALA A 718 -5.51 5.39 -51.35
C ALA A 718 -4.45 6.34 -50.75
N LYS A 719 -3.20 6.23 -51.23
CA LYS A 719 -2.06 7.08 -50.82
C LYS A 719 -2.17 8.50 -51.38
N THR A 720 -1.57 9.46 -50.69
CA THR A 720 -1.25 10.78 -51.25
C THR A 720 -0.11 10.68 -52.28
N PRO A 721 -0.19 11.39 -53.43
CA PRO A 721 1.00 11.86 -54.15
C PRO A 721 1.61 13.09 -53.46
N ALA A 722 2.75 13.57 -53.94
CA ALA A 722 3.51 14.65 -53.30
C ALA A 722 3.56 15.96 -54.10
N ALA A 723 3.95 17.04 -53.39
CA ALA A 723 4.43 18.34 -53.85
C ALA A 723 3.43 19.45 -54.26
N THR A 724 3.91 20.69 -54.06
CA THR A 724 3.44 22.02 -54.53
C THR A 724 2.11 22.61 -54.01
N SER A 725 2.29 23.69 -53.22
CA SER A 725 1.52 24.96 -53.18
C SER A 725 -0.01 24.99 -53.02
N ASN A 726 -0.43 25.70 -51.95
CA ASN A 726 -1.64 26.54 -51.83
C ASN A 726 -2.94 26.12 -52.55
N THR A 727 -3.85 25.47 -51.81
CA THR A 727 -5.29 25.75 -51.98
C THR A 727 -6.02 25.70 -50.64
N THR A 728 -6.86 26.70 -50.36
CA THR A 728 -7.61 26.82 -49.11
C THR A 728 -8.82 25.88 -49.11
N ALA A 729 -8.90 24.95 -48.16
CA ALA A 729 -10.18 24.29 -47.85
C ALA A 729 -11.13 25.36 -47.29
N SER A 730 -12.25 25.63 -47.98
CA SER A 730 -13.10 26.78 -47.65
C SER A 730 -13.68 26.64 -46.23
N SER A 731 -13.64 27.71 -45.43
CA SER A 731 -14.21 27.70 -44.07
C SER A 731 -15.70 27.35 -44.08
N GLN A 732 -16.40 27.67 -45.17
CA GLN A 732 -17.80 27.38 -45.41
C GLN A 732 -18.14 25.89 -45.24
N GLU A 733 -17.30 24.94 -45.69
CA GLU A 733 -17.59 23.51 -45.51
C GLU A 733 -17.41 23.06 -44.05
N VAL A 734 -16.39 23.56 -43.37
CA VAL A 734 -16.12 23.24 -41.96
C VAL A 734 -17.21 23.82 -41.06
N ASP A 735 -17.64 25.06 -41.30
CA ASP A 735 -18.71 25.70 -40.54
C ASP A 735 -20.10 25.13 -40.87
N LYS A 736 -20.33 24.67 -42.11
CA LYS A 736 -21.54 23.91 -42.48
C LYS A 736 -21.61 22.58 -41.71
N LEU A 737 -20.50 21.85 -41.59
CA LEU A 737 -20.44 20.65 -40.74
C LEU A 737 -20.70 20.96 -39.26
N LYS A 738 -20.14 22.06 -38.70
CA LYS A 738 -20.44 22.49 -37.31
C LYS A 738 -21.93 22.77 -37.11
N ASN A 739 -22.58 23.39 -38.10
CA ASN A 739 -24.02 23.67 -38.05
C ASN A 739 -24.86 22.38 -38.11
N GLU A 740 -24.58 21.46 -39.04
CA GLU A 740 -25.26 20.16 -39.12
C GLU A 740 -25.10 19.33 -37.82
N ILE A 741 -23.91 19.33 -37.22
CA ILE A 741 -23.64 18.71 -35.90
C ILE A 741 -24.48 19.38 -34.80
N THR A 742 -24.67 20.69 -34.88
CA THR A 742 -25.42 21.46 -33.88
C THR A 742 -26.92 21.23 -34.00
N GLU A 743 -27.47 21.21 -35.22
CA GLU A 743 -28.88 20.92 -35.49
C GLU A 743 -29.25 19.48 -35.13
N GLN A 744 -28.49 18.49 -35.60
CA GLN A 744 -28.69 17.09 -35.23
C GLN A 744 -28.49 16.89 -33.71
N GLY A 745 -27.58 17.66 -33.09
CA GLY A 745 -27.36 17.70 -31.65
C GLY A 745 -28.54 18.29 -30.86
N ASN A 746 -29.30 19.22 -31.45
CA ASN A 746 -30.52 19.77 -30.85
C ASN A 746 -31.71 18.83 -31.03
N LYS A 747 -31.90 18.27 -32.23
CA LYS A 747 -32.95 17.28 -32.52
C LYS A 747 -32.89 16.05 -31.62
N VAL A 748 -31.67 15.56 -31.33
CA VAL A 748 -31.42 14.51 -30.33
C VAL A 748 -31.81 14.92 -28.90
N ARG A 749 -31.66 16.20 -28.52
CA ARG A 749 -32.09 16.71 -27.21
C ARG A 749 -33.61 16.86 -27.12
N GLU A 750 -34.23 17.26 -28.22
CA GLU A 750 -35.68 17.45 -28.34
C GLU A 750 -36.41 16.11 -28.25
N LEU A 751 -35.98 15.09 -29.01
CA LEU A 751 -36.51 13.72 -28.91
C LEU A 751 -36.29 13.09 -27.52
N LYS A 752 -35.18 13.42 -26.85
CA LYS A 752 -34.93 13.02 -25.45
C LYS A 752 -35.70 13.85 -24.42
N GLY A 753 -36.27 14.99 -24.82
CA GLY A 753 -37.14 15.83 -23.99
C GLY A 753 -38.62 15.50 -24.13
N SER A 754 -39.03 14.97 -25.29
CA SER A 754 -40.42 14.57 -25.58
C SER A 754 -40.74 13.10 -25.25
N ASN A 755 -39.83 12.38 -24.57
CA ASN A 755 -39.93 10.93 -24.31
C ASN A 755 -40.20 10.10 -25.59
N ALA A 756 -39.57 10.45 -26.72
CA ALA A 756 -39.66 9.67 -27.95
C ALA A 756 -39.08 8.25 -27.75
N ALA A 757 -39.59 7.29 -28.53
CA ALA A 757 -39.19 5.89 -28.46
C ALA A 757 -37.66 5.72 -28.58
N LYS A 758 -37.12 4.76 -27.82
CA LYS A 758 -35.67 4.61 -27.64
C LYS A 758 -34.95 4.32 -28.96
N GLU A 759 -35.55 3.52 -29.85
CA GLU A 759 -34.96 3.27 -31.18
C GLU A 759 -34.83 4.56 -32.00
N THR A 760 -35.86 5.43 -31.98
CA THR A 760 -35.86 6.73 -32.69
C THR A 760 -34.77 7.65 -32.15
N VAL A 761 -34.62 7.69 -30.83
CA VAL A 761 -33.59 8.48 -30.14
C VAL A 761 -32.19 7.97 -30.47
N ASP A 762 -31.94 6.67 -30.39
CA ASP A 762 -30.62 6.08 -30.63
C ASP A 762 -30.23 6.14 -32.12
N ALA A 763 -31.20 6.10 -33.05
CA ALA A 763 -30.97 6.34 -34.48
C ALA A 763 -30.49 7.77 -34.78
N GLU A 764 -31.11 8.79 -34.17
CA GLU A 764 -30.69 10.18 -34.38
C GLU A 764 -29.36 10.51 -33.65
N VAL A 765 -29.07 9.84 -32.53
CA VAL A 765 -27.75 9.86 -31.86
C VAL A 765 -26.66 9.28 -32.78
N LYS A 766 -26.95 8.19 -33.49
CA LYS A 766 -26.02 7.55 -34.44
C LYS A 766 -25.59 8.51 -35.55
N LYS A 767 -26.52 9.28 -36.12
CA LYS A 767 -26.23 10.36 -37.09
C LYS A 767 -25.34 11.46 -36.50
N LEU A 768 -25.63 11.91 -35.27
CA LEU A 768 -24.82 12.91 -34.58
C LEU A 768 -23.36 12.47 -34.39
N LEU A 769 -23.14 11.20 -34.05
CA LEU A 769 -21.80 10.62 -33.89
C LEU A 769 -21.06 10.51 -35.23
N GLU A 770 -21.76 10.15 -36.31
CA GLU A 770 -21.19 10.07 -37.66
C GLU A 770 -20.80 11.47 -38.20
N LEU A 771 -21.61 12.50 -37.97
CA LEU A 771 -21.28 13.89 -38.30
C LEU A 771 -20.08 14.40 -37.47
N LYS A 772 -20.05 14.16 -36.16
CA LYS A 772 -18.91 14.52 -35.31
C LYS A 772 -17.62 13.83 -35.71
N LYS A 773 -17.68 12.55 -36.10
CA LYS A 773 -16.52 11.86 -36.66
C LYS A 773 -16.08 12.53 -37.96
N ARG A 774 -16.99 12.84 -38.89
CA ARG A 774 -16.65 13.50 -40.15
C ARG A 774 -15.96 14.86 -39.95
N TYR A 775 -16.33 15.62 -38.91
CA TYR A 775 -15.61 16.85 -38.54
C TYR A 775 -14.17 16.58 -38.08
N LYS A 776 -13.97 15.60 -37.20
CA LYS A 776 -12.64 15.21 -36.71
C LYS A 776 -11.75 14.69 -37.83
N ASP A 777 -12.31 13.86 -38.71
CA ASP A 777 -11.64 13.31 -39.89
C ASP A 777 -11.24 14.43 -40.90
N LEU A 778 -11.87 15.62 -40.83
CA LEU A 778 -11.59 16.79 -41.69
C LEU A 778 -10.67 17.85 -41.05
N THR A 779 -10.68 17.99 -39.72
CA THR A 779 -9.98 19.08 -38.99
C THR A 779 -8.87 18.59 -38.06
N GLY A 780 -8.77 17.29 -37.81
CA GLY A 780 -7.87 16.69 -36.81
C GLY A 780 -8.36 16.79 -35.36
N GLU A 781 -9.30 17.68 -35.07
CA GLU A 781 -9.75 18.00 -33.70
C GLU A 781 -11.12 17.40 -33.35
N ASP A 782 -11.30 17.00 -32.08
CA ASP A 782 -12.64 16.73 -31.55
C ASP A 782 -13.42 18.05 -31.42
N VAL A 783 -14.72 18.05 -31.79
CA VAL A 783 -15.62 19.19 -31.56
C VAL A 783 -15.72 19.50 -30.07
N SER A 784 -14.95 20.50 -29.62
CA SER A 784 -14.79 20.85 -28.21
C SER A 784 -16.11 21.36 -27.61
N GLY A 785 -16.34 20.97 -26.34
CA GLY A 785 -17.61 21.21 -25.64
C GLY A 785 -17.75 22.62 -25.08
N ALA A 786 -17.66 23.65 -25.92
CA ALA A 786 -17.77 25.04 -25.48
C ALA A 786 -19.11 25.34 -24.77
N ASN A 787 -19.04 25.97 -23.60
CA ASN A 787 -20.19 26.21 -22.74
C ASN A 787 -20.82 27.58 -23.03
N ARG A 788 -21.91 27.60 -23.81
CA ARG A 788 -22.91 28.69 -23.97
C ARG A 788 -22.42 30.12 -24.26
N SER A 789 -22.89 30.69 -25.38
CA SER A 789 -23.66 31.96 -25.31
C SER A 789 -24.54 32.22 -26.56
N LYS A 790 -25.59 33.04 -26.33
CA LYS A 790 -26.45 33.84 -27.23
C LYS A 790 -26.76 33.35 -28.67
N LYS A 791 -28.05 33.04 -28.90
CA LYS A 791 -28.77 33.28 -30.17
C LYS A 791 -29.32 34.73 -30.16
N PRO A 792 -29.39 35.46 -31.29
CA PRO A 792 -30.07 36.76 -31.33
C PRO A 792 -31.61 36.65 -31.42
N SER A 793 -32.28 37.73 -31.00
CA SER A 793 -33.64 38.21 -31.35
C SER A 793 -34.77 37.20 -31.65
N LYS A 794 -35.82 37.24 -30.81
CA LYS A 794 -37.23 37.12 -31.26
C LYS A 794 -37.81 38.54 -31.39
N GLU A 795 -38.69 38.74 -32.37
CA GLU A 795 -39.65 39.85 -32.38
C GLU A 795 -41.07 39.33 -32.09
N LYS A 796 -41.77 39.99 -31.14
CA LYS A 796 -43.25 40.16 -31.05
C LYS A 796 -44.11 38.87 -30.94
N LYS A 797 -45.35 38.88 -30.44
CA LYS A 797 -46.24 39.94 -29.90
C LYS A 797 -47.09 39.39 -28.72
N ALA A 798 -48.01 40.20 -28.18
CA ALA A 798 -48.97 39.88 -27.10
C ALA A 798 -50.00 38.77 -27.50
N GLY A 799 -50.84 38.20 -26.63
CA GLY A 799 -51.08 38.36 -25.17
C GLY A 799 -52.56 38.05 -24.80
N ASN A 800 -52.91 37.97 -23.49
CA ASN A 800 -54.25 37.64 -22.93
C ASN A 800 -54.76 36.20 -23.26
N GLN A 801 -55.75 35.59 -22.57
CA GLN A 801 -56.59 35.97 -21.40
C GLN A 801 -57.11 34.70 -20.65
N ASP A 802 -57.61 34.86 -19.40
CA ASP A 802 -58.81 34.24 -18.75
C ASP A 802 -59.26 32.76 -19.04
N LYS A 803 -59.93 32.00 -18.15
CA LYS A 803 -60.51 32.23 -16.80
C LYS A 803 -60.87 30.89 -16.09
N ASN A 804 -61.11 30.95 -14.76
CA ASN A 804 -62.15 30.29 -13.90
C ASN A 804 -62.76 28.90 -14.22
N THR A 805 -63.32 28.08 -13.30
CA THR A 805 -63.36 27.89 -11.81
C THR A 805 -64.26 26.66 -11.52
N ALA A 806 -64.06 25.87 -10.43
CA ALA A 806 -65.13 25.35 -9.52
C ALA A 806 -64.65 24.32 -8.45
N LYS A 807 -65.47 24.16 -7.39
CA LYS A 807 -65.49 23.19 -6.25
C LYS A 807 -66.99 22.91 -5.90
N PRO A 808 -67.45 22.10 -4.90
CA PRO A 808 -66.82 21.41 -3.74
C PRO A 808 -66.97 19.83 -3.74
N LYS A 809 -67.59 18.98 -2.87
CA LYS A 809 -68.44 19.09 -1.63
C LYS A 809 -68.57 17.79 -0.72
N LYS A 810 -67.47 17.25 -0.13
CA LYS A 810 -67.49 16.33 1.07
C LYS A 810 -68.13 14.92 0.83
N GLU A 811 -68.25 13.92 1.74
CA GLU A 811 -68.12 13.67 3.22
C GLU A 811 -67.33 12.33 3.49
N LYS A 812 -66.58 12.02 4.58
CA LYS A 812 -66.77 11.86 6.07
C LYS A 812 -67.55 10.57 6.49
N PRO A 813 -67.37 9.91 7.69
CA PRO A 813 -66.50 10.21 8.88
C PRO A 813 -65.85 9.01 9.71
N VAL A 814 -65.12 9.32 10.81
CA VAL A 814 -64.90 8.53 12.10
C VAL A 814 -64.08 7.20 12.07
N LYS A 815 -62.88 7.05 12.71
CA LYS A 815 -62.48 6.80 14.15
C LYS A 815 -62.83 5.38 14.67
N GLN A 816 -62.06 4.64 15.50
CA GLN A 816 -60.77 4.78 16.25
C GLN A 816 -60.06 3.37 16.29
N GLU A 817 -59.01 2.96 17.05
CA GLU A 817 -58.29 3.42 18.26
C GLU A 817 -56.75 3.05 18.22
N ALA A 818 -56.21 2.25 19.17
CA ALA A 818 -54.81 1.79 19.31
C ALA A 818 -54.76 0.37 19.98
N ARG A 819 -53.65 -0.37 20.22
CA ARG A 819 -52.21 -0.02 20.42
C ARG A 819 -51.31 -1.30 20.43
N LYS A 820 -50.10 -1.26 19.84
CA LYS A 820 -48.98 -2.27 19.97
C LYS A 820 -49.26 -3.70 19.44
N GLU A 821 -48.29 -4.58 19.11
CA GLU A 821 -46.81 -4.56 19.19
C GLU A 821 -46.15 -5.36 18.03
N GLU A 822 -44.91 -5.01 17.66
CA GLU A 822 -43.86 -5.75 16.89
C GLU A 822 -44.08 -6.51 15.54
N ASN A 823 -43.03 -6.41 14.69
CA ASN A 823 -42.55 -7.34 13.65
C ASN A 823 -43.46 -7.77 12.46
N ALA A 824 -43.34 -7.06 11.31
CA ALA A 824 -43.51 -7.65 9.98
C ALA A 824 -42.89 -6.84 8.81
N GLY A 825 -42.29 -7.55 7.85
CA GLY A 825 -42.55 -7.34 6.40
C GLY A 825 -41.78 -6.27 5.62
N LEU A 826 -40.88 -6.69 4.72
CA LEU A 826 -40.52 -5.91 3.53
C LEU A 826 -41.64 -6.00 2.47
N GLN A 827 -41.98 -4.89 1.79
CA GLN A 827 -41.76 -4.72 0.34
C GLN A 827 -42.36 -3.42 -0.27
N ASP A 828 -41.77 -3.05 -1.42
CA ASP A 828 -42.27 -2.20 -2.51
C ASP A 828 -42.54 -0.69 -2.26
N GLU A 829 -41.48 0.13 -2.38
CA GLU A 829 -41.61 1.49 -2.95
C GLU A 829 -41.12 1.52 -4.40
N ARG A 830 -42.05 1.47 -5.36
CA ARG A 830 -41.80 1.79 -6.77
C ARG A 830 -42.89 2.69 -7.33
N ASN A 831 -42.74 4.01 -7.17
CA ASN A 831 -43.02 5.02 -8.21
C ASN A 831 -42.85 6.47 -7.70
N ASN A 832 -41.72 7.12 -8.03
CA ASN A 832 -41.67 8.59 -8.14
C ASN A 832 -40.53 9.07 -9.09
N PRO A 833 -40.82 9.50 -10.33
CA PRO A 833 -39.81 9.70 -11.37
C PRO A 833 -39.34 11.16 -11.60
N GLU A 834 -38.78 11.85 -10.59
CA GLU A 834 -38.08 13.15 -10.78
C GLU A 834 -36.55 13.08 -10.57
N ARG A 835 -35.82 12.48 -11.52
CA ARG A 835 -34.33 12.54 -11.50
C ARG A 835 -33.80 13.87 -12.05
N LYS A 836 -33.70 14.86 -11.16
CA LYS A 836 -32.95 16.11 -11.39
C LYS A 836 -31.50 15.81 -11.81
N LYS A 837 -30.90 16.69 -12.63
CA LYS A 837 -29.50 16.56 -13.06
C LYS A 837 -28.55 16.69 -11.86
N VAL A 838 -28.03 15.56 -11.40
CA VAL A 838 -27.08 15.50 -10.27
C VAL A 838 -25.76 16.17 -10.67
N SER A 839 -25.31 17.13 -9.86
CA SER A 839 -23.97 17.70 -9.97
C SER A 839 -22.93 16.73 -9.39
N ARG A 840 -21.78 16.58 -10.06
CA ARG A 840 -20.62 15.76 -9.64
C ARG A 840 -19.92 16.21 -8.33
N LEU A 841 -20.57 17.09 -7.57
CA LEU A 841 -20.08 17.72 -6.35
C LEU A 841 -20.49 16.96 -5.08
N GLY A 842 -21.54 16.16 -5.15
CA GLY A 842 -22.06 15.41 -3.98
C GLY A 842 -21.13 14.29 -3.52
N LEU A 843 -21.41 13.78 -2.32
CA LEU A 843 -20.85 12.51 -1.86
C LEU A 843 -21.44 11.35 -2.69
N GLU A 844 -20.62 10.35 -2.97
CA GLU A 844 -20.99 9.22 -3.85
C GLU A 844 -21.39 7.95 -3.07
N ILE A 845 -21.19 7.95 -1.76
CA ILE A 845 -21.46 6.83 -0.85
C ILE A 845 -22.09 7.37 0.45
N ALA A 846 -22.93 6.58 1.11
CA ALA A 846 -23.61 7.00 2.34
C ALA A 846 -22.75 6.77 3.61
N LYS A 847 -22.92 7.61 4.63
CA LYS A 847 -22.28 7.52 5.97
C LYS A 847 -22.55 6.16 6.60
N GLU A 848 -23.77 5.64 6.40
CA GLU A 848 -24.29 4.38 6.93
C GLU A 848 -23.85 3.17 6.09
N GLU A 849 -23.47 3.37 4.82
CA GLU A 849 -23.02 2.33 3.89
C GLU A 849 -21.51 2.08 4.02
N ASN A 850 -20.72 3.16 4.02
CA ASN A 850 -19.26 3.08 4.16
C ASN A 850 -18.70 4.35 4.82
N LEU A 851 -18.79 4.41 6.15
CA LEU A 851 -18.30 5.53 6.97
C LEU A 851 -16.86 5.97 6.64
N GLY A 852 -15.96 5.03 6.32
CA GLY A 852 -14.55 5.34 6.04
C GLY A 852 -14.34 6.05 4.70
N GLU A 853 -15.06 5.63 3.67
CA GLU A 853 -15.02 6.29 2.36
C GLU A 853 -15.86 7.58 2.36
N TRP A 854 -17.05 7.58 2.97
CA TRP A 854 -17.85 8.78 3.19
C TRP A 854 -17.04 9.86 3.89
N TYR A 855 -16.34 9.53 4.99
CA TYR A 855 -15.51 10.47 5.74
C TYR A 855 -14.39 11.06 4.88
N SER A 856 -13.73 10.19 4.10
CA SER A 856 -12.65 10.59 3.18
C SER A 856 -13.16 11.50 2.05
N GLN A 857 -14.35 11.22 1.48
CA GLN A 857 -14.99 12.08 0.50
C GLN A 857 -15.47 13.40 1.12
N ALA A 858 -16.04 13.39 2.32
CA ALA A 858 -16.55 14.58 2.99
C ALA A 858 -15.44 15.61 3.25
N ILE A 859 -14.36 15.23 3.91
CA ILE A 859 -13.26 16.15 4.27
C ILE A 859 -12.47 16.65 3.05
N THR A 860 -12.43 15.91 1.94
CA THR A 860 -11.74 16.32 0.72
C THR A 860 -12.62 17.17 -0.18
N LYS A 861 -13.85 16.73 -0.51
CA LYS A 861 -14.79 17.46 -1.37
C LYS A 861 -15.29 18.76 -0.72
N ALA A 862 -15.38 18.83 0.61
CA ALA A 862 -15.63 20.07 1.35
C ALA A 862 -14.41 21.01 1.44
N GLU A 863 -13.22 20.55 1.03
CA GLU A 863 -11.96 21.28 1.12
C GLU A 863 -11.49 21.59 2.56
N MET A 864 -11.64 20.63 3.49
CA MET A 864 -11.02 20.71 4.82
C MET A 864 -9.52 20.39 4.75
N ILE A 865 -9.15 19.42 3.91
CA ILE A 865 -7.76 18.96 3.74
C ILE A 865 -7.38 18.80 2.27
N GLU A 866 -6.08 18.70 2.03
CA GLU A 866 -5.48 18.14 0.83
C GLU A 866 -4.41 17.11 1.23
N TYR A 867 -4.24 16.04 0.45
CA TYR A 867 -3.25 14.99 0.73
C TYR A 867 -1.84 15.46 0.35
N HIS A 868 -0.88 15.35 1.27
CA HIS A 868 0.54 15.54 0.94
C HIS A 868 1.11 14.27 0.27
N ASP A 869 2.24 14.38 -0.42
CA ASP A 869 2.97 13.24 -0.98
C ASP A 869 3.49 12.27 0.10
N VAL A 870 3.88 12.80 1.26
CA VAL A 870 4.18 12.04 2.48
C VAL A 870 2.88 11.51 3.08
N SER A 871 2.62 10.22 2.84
CA SER A 871 1.48 9.49 3.44
C SER A 871 1.39 9.72 4.95
N GLY A 872 0.28 10.31 5.41
CA GLY A 872 0.03 10.63 6.82
C GLY A 872 0.30 12.08 7.23
N CYS A 873 0.83 12.89 6.32
CA CYS A 873 0.81 14.36 6.38
C CYS A 873 -0.29 14.90 5.45
N TYR A 874 -0.87 16.04 5.81
CA TYR A 874 -2.01 16.63 5.11
C TYR A 874 -1.94 18.15 5.21
N ILE A 875 -2.27 18.85 4.14
CA ILE A 875 -2.41 20.31 4.16
C ILE A 875 -3.77 20.63 4.79
N LEU A 876 -3.79 21.34 5.92
CA LEU A 876 -5.02 21.91 6.46
C LEU A 876 -5.38 23.14 5.64
N ARG A 877 -6.49 23.07 4.90
CA ARG A 877 -7.00 24.21 4.11
C ARG A 877 -7.76 25.19 5.03
N PRO A 878 -7.91 26.48 4.64
CA PRO A 878 -8.34 27.54 5.58
C PRO A 878 -9.58 27.22 6.43
N TRP A 879 -10.58 26.56 5.84
CA TRP A 879 -11.80 26.12 6.52
C TRP A 879 -11.56 25.24 7.76
N SER A 880 -10.57 24.33 7.72
CA SER A 880 -10.24 23.48 8.87
C SER A 880 -9.28 24.17 9.82
N TYR A 881 -8.35 24.99 9.31
CA TYR A 881 -7.44 25.75 10.15
C TYR A 881 -8.19 26.78 11.01
N ALA A 882 -9.15 27.52 10.45
CA ALA A 882 -9.99 28.46 11.20
C ALA A 882 -10.74 27.80 12.37
N ILE A 883 -11.27 26.59 12.19
CA ILE A 883 -11.92 25.82 13.28
C ILE A 883 -10.90 25.51 14.40
N TRP A 884 -9.66 25.14 14.04
CA TRP A 884 -8.58 24.96 15.01
C TRP A 884 -8.19 26.28 15.71
N GLU A 885 -8.21 27.41 15.00
CA GLU A 885 -7.96 28.72 15.59
C GLU A 885 -9.04 29.15 16.57
N TYR A 886 -10.33 28.91 16.30
CA TYR A 886 -11.40 29.18 17.29
C TYR A 886 -11.29 28.30 18.54
N ILE A 887 -10.87 27.03 18.40
CA ILE A 887 -10.57 26.14 19.54
C ILE A 887 -9.38 26.69 20.34
N LYS A 888 -8.31 27.08 19.63
CA LYS A 888 -7.09 27.68 20.18
C LYS A 888 -7.41 28.95 20.97
N ASP A 889 -8.02 29.95 20.34
CA ASP A 889 -8.29 31.26 20.96
C ASP A 889 -9.26 31.15 22.16
N PHE A 890 -10.27 30.28 22.10
CA PHE A 890 -11.14 30.01 23.24
C PHE A 890 -10.36 29.40 24.41
N PHE A 891 -9.66 28.30 24.19
CA PHE A 891 -8.98 27.57 25.27
C PHE A 891 -7.82 28.37 25.85
N ASP A 892 -7.06 29.07 25.00
CA ASP A 892 -5.96 29.97 25.37
C ASP A 892 -6.44 31.15 26.25
N ALA A 893 -7.63 31.69 25.96
CA ALA A 893 -8.25 32.72 26.80
C ALA A 893 -8.73 32.19 28.16
N GLU A 894 -9.19 30.94 28.24
CA GLU A 894 -9.61 30.34 29.52
C GLU A 894 -8.41 29.93 30.39
N ILE A 895 -7.39 29.26 29.85
CA ILE A 895 -6.22 28.82 30.65
C ILE A 895 -5.39 29.99 31.17
N LYS A 896 -5.35 31.13 30.45
CA LYS A 896 -4.70 32.36 30.93
C LYS A 896 -5.37 32.91 32.20
N LYS A 897 -6.69 32.75 32.37
CA LYS A 897 -7.40 33.13 33.60
C LYS A 897 -7.00 32.26 34.80
N LEU A 898 -6.52 31.03 34.54
CA LEU A 898 -5.98 30.10 35.54
C LEU A 898 -4.48 30.34 35.84
N GLY A 899 -3.89 31.41 35.30
CA GLY A 899 -2.48 31.76 35.45
C GLY A 899 -1.51 30.99 34.55
N VAL A 900 -2.01 30.15 33.63
CA VAL A 900 -1.16 29.38 32.70
C VAL A 900 -0.53 30.33 31.67
N LYS A 901 0.77 30.17 31.42
CA LYS A 901 1.52 31.00 30.46
C LYS A 901 1.95 30.18 29.24
N ASN A 902 1.86 30.78 28.06
CA ASN A 902 2.36 30.13 26.85
C ASN A 902 3.90 30.11 26.82
N VAL A 903 4.45 29.00 26.37
CA VAL A 903 5.89 28.75 26.20
C VAL A 903 6.14 28.06 24.86
N TYR A 904 7.38 28.10 24.39
CA TYR A 904 7.82 27.34 23.21
C TYR A 904 9.03 26.48 23.56
N PHE A 905 8.92 25.17 23.33
CA PHE A 905 10.04 24.24 23.28
C PHE A 905 10.26 23.70 21.86
N PRO A 906 11.51 23.39 21.45
CA PRO A 906 11.82 22.89 20.11
C PRO A 906 11.16 21.55 19.76
N ILE A 907 10.99 21.29 18.45
CA ILE A 907 10.47 20.00 17.94
C ILE A 907 11.49 18.84 18.00
N PHE A 908 12.77 19.16 18.23
CA PHE A 908 13.91 18.24 18.13
C PHE A 908 14.40 17.79 19.51
N VAL A 909 14.60 16.47 19.66
CA VAL A 909 15.08 15.81 20.89
C VAL A 909 16.33 14.99 20.55
N SER A 910 17.40 15.11 21.34
CA SER A 910 18.57 14.26 21.13
C SER A 910 18.26 12.81 21.54
N LYS A 911 18.86 11.82 20.86
CA LYS A 911 18.74 10.40 21.21
C LYS A 911 19.04 10.15 22.70
N ALA A 912 20.11 10.75 23.22
CA ALA A 912 20.53 10.62 24.62
C ALA A 912 19.60 11.30 25.65
N ALA A 913 18.65 12.15 25.21
CA ALA A 913 17.56 12.65 26.05
C ALA A 913 16.36 11.69 26.03
N LEU A 914 15.99 11.18 24.85
CA LEU A 914 14.89 10.21 24.69
C LEU A 914 15.18 8.86 25.36
N GLU A 915 16.41 8.37 25.29
CA GLU A 915 16.78 7.06 25.86
C GLU A 915 16.79 7.03 27.40
N ARG A 916 16.71 8.18 28.09
CA ARG A 916 16.56 8.22 29.57
C ARG A 916 15.16 7.83 30.06
N GLU A 917 14.11 8.05 29.28
CA GLU A 917 12.75 7.54 29.63
C GLU A 917 12.64 6.02 29.39
N LYS A 918 13.41 5.49 28.43
CA LYS A 918 13.35 4.09 28.00
C LYS A 918 13.75 3.07 29.08
N THR A 919 14.49 3.48 30.11
CA THR A 919 14.83 2.62 31.26
C THR A 919 13.75 2.56 32.34
N HIS A 920 12.74 3.42 32.30
CA HIS A 920 11.75 3.58 33.38
C HIS A 920 10.28 3.45 32.93
N ILE A 921 10.00 3.47 31.63
CA ILE A 921 8.66 3.18 31.07
C ILE A 921 8.78 2.03 30.06
N SER A 922 8.36 0.83 30.46
CA SER A 922 8.46 -0.42 29.66
C SER A 922 7.75 -0.33 28.31
N ASP A 923 6.66 0.44 28.27
CA ASP A 923 5.72 0.46 27.16
C ASP A 923 6.07 1.55 26.12
N PHE A 924 7.18 2.29 26.35
CA PHE A 924 7.66 3.36 25.48
C PHE A 924 8.38 2.78 24.24
N ALA A 925 7.64 2.08 23.39
CA ALA A 925 8.12 1.66 22.07
C ALA A 925 8.27 2.93 21.18
N PRO A 926 9.49 3.38 20.84
CA PRO A 926 9.68 4.69 20.22
C PRO A 926 9.48 4.58 18.71
N GLU A 927 8.22 4.56 18.27
CA GLU A 927 7.84 4.70 16.85
C GLU A 927 7.98 6.16 16.39
N VAL A 928 9.19 6.71 16.59
CA VAL A 928 9.56 8.10 16.32
C VAL A 928 10.16 8.29 14.94
N ALA A 929 10.01 9.48 14.37
CA ALA A 929 10.76 9.88 13.19
C ALA A 929 12.16 10.33 13.60
N TRP A 930 13.20 9.69 13.06
CA TRP A 930 14.59 10.08 13.28
C TRP A 930 15.11 10.96 12.15
N VAL A 931 15.54 12.17 12.47
CA VAL A 931 16.47 12.93 11.64
C VAL A 931 17.86 12.32 11.87
N THR A 932 18.32 11.54 10.89
CA THR A 932 19.66 10.94 10.87
C THR A 932 20.62 11.66 9.93
N LYS A 933 20.15 12.67 9.18
CA LYS A 933 20.93 13.40 8.17
C LYS A 933 20.65 14.91 8.21
N SER A 934 21.63 15.69 7.76
CA SER A 934 21.54 17.13 7.50
C SER A 934 22.19 17.40 6.14
N GLY A 935 21.37 17.63 5.11
CA GLY A 935 21.80 17.39 3.74
C GLY A 935 22.10 15.90 3.54
N ASP A 936 23.14 15.57 2.79
CA ASP A 936 23.57 14.17 2.59
C ASP A 936 24.38 13.59 3.77
N THR A 937 25.00 14.47 4.58
CA THR A 937 25.84 14.11 5.74
C THR A 937 25.00 13.50 6.87
N GLU A 938 25.48 12.41 7.47
CA GLU A 938 24.84 11.78 8.62
C GLU A 938 25.14 12.53 9.92
N LEU A 939 24.12 12.71 10.75
CA LEU A 939 24.25 13.39 12.05
C LEU A 939 25.00 12.50 13.04
N ALA A 940 25.97 13.10 13.75
CA ALA A 940 26.82 12.38 14.71
C ALA A 940 26.04 11.78 15.91
N GLU A 941 24.91 12.39 16.26
CA GLU A 941 23.87 11.81 17.11
C GLU A 941 22.53 11.94 16.36
N PRO A 942 21.75 10.86 16.18
CA PRO A 942 20.39 10.95 15.65
C PRO A 942 19.50 11.86 16.51
N ILE A 943 18.71 12.70 15.85
CA ILE A 943 17.77 13.60 16.50
C ILE A 943 16.36 13.05 16.26
N ALA A 944 15.61 12.76 17.32
CA ALA A 944 14.21 12.42 17.21
C ALA A 944 13.37 13.69 16.96
N ILE A 945 12.42 13.60 16.03
CA ILE A 945 11.28 14.51 16.00
C ILE A 945 10.35 14.05 17.13
N ARG A 946 10.01 14.95 18.04
CA ARG A 946 9.42 14.60 19.35
C ARG A 946 8.07 13.84 19.23
N PRO A 947 7.89 12.72 19.97
CA PRO A 947 6.59 12.06 20.14
C PRO A 947 5.81 12.53 21.39
N THR A 948 6.56 13.04 22.37
CA THR A 948 6.20 13.41 23.75
C THR A 948 7.03 14.63 24.18
N SER A 949 6.75 15.18 25.36
CA SER A 949 7.19 16.53 25.74
C SER A 949 7.88 16.60 27.09
N GLU A 950 7.66 15.59 27.93
CA GLU A 950 8.29 15.35 29.22
C GLU A 950 9.83 15.41 29.11
N THR A 951 10.43 14.62 28.20
CA THR A 951 11.86 14.67 27.84
C THR A 951 12.43 16.05 27.50
N VAL A 952 11.59 16.98 27.01
CA VAL A 952 12.01 18.30 26.52
C VAL A 952 11.80 19.38 27.59
N MET A 953 10.64 19.34 28.26
CA MET A 953 10.25 20.34 29.25
C MET A 953 10.87 20.09 30.63
N TYR A 954 10.86 18.85 31.13
CA TYR A 954 11.21 18.56 32.52
C TYR A 954 12.68 18.79 32.89
N PRO A 955 13.68 18.52 32.00
CA PRO A 955 15.06 18.98 32.21
C PRO A 955 15.25 20.50 32.27
N SER A 956 14.23 21.29 31.91
CA SER A 956 14.20 22.75 32.06
C SER A 956 13.44 23.16 33.33
N TYR A 957 12.38 22.44 33.70
CA TYR A 957 11.65 22.66 34.95
C TYR A 957 12.56 22.44 36.17
N ALA A 958 13.40 21.40 36.16
CA ALA A 958 14.42 21.16 37.19
C ALA A 958 15.50 22.26 37.26
N LYS A 959 15.62 23.13 36.25
CA LYS A 959 16.51 24.31 36.26
C LYS A 959 15.80 25.57 36.76
N TRP A 960 14.54 25.75 36.41
CA TRP A 960 13.74 26.93 36.77
C TRP A 960 13.16 26.87 38.18
N ILE A 961 12.72 25.70 38.65
CA ILE A 961 12.23 25.50 40.01
C ILE A 961 13.42 25.29 40.94
N LYS A 962 13.48 26.05 42.05
CA LYS A 962 14.51 25.98 43.10
C LYS A 962 13.88 26.04 44.50
N SER A 963 12.82 26.84 44.67
CA SER A 963 12.10 27.06 45.91
C SER A 963 10.59 26.88 45.70
N HIS A 964 9.85 26.69 46.80
CA HIS A 964 8.37 26.74 46.78
C HIS A 964 7.81 28.05 46.19
N ARG A 965 8.61 29.14 46.19
CA ARG A 965 8.25 30.43 45.59
C ARG A 965 8.17 30.42 44.06
N ASP A 966 8.76 29.42 43.41
CA ASP A 966 8.71 29.24 41.95
C ASP A 966 7.47 28.44 41.51
N LEU A 967 6.59 28.10 42.46
CA LEU A 967 5.43 27.24 42.30
C LEU A 967 4.13 27.98 42.67
N PRO A 968 2.98 27.65 42.04
CA PRO A 968 2.83 26.65 40.98
C PRO A 968 3.35 27.15 39.63
N LEU A 969 4.20 26.36 38.98
CA LEU A 969 4.63 26.61 37.61
C LEU A 969 3.58 26.01 36.67
N LYS A 970 2.98 26.83 35.80
CA LYS A 970 1.92 26.42 34.87
C LYS A 970 2.20 26.92 33.47
N LEU A 971 2.49 26.01 32.54
CA LEU A 971 2.86 26.36 31.16
C LEU A 971 2.01 25.60 30.13
N ASN A 972 1.80 26.22 28.97
CA ASN A 972 1.10 25.64 27.82
C ASN A 972 1.90 25.85 26.53
N GLN A 973 1.84 24.89 25.61
CA GLN A 973 2.41 25.02 24.27
C GLN A 973 1.42 24.53 23.20
N TRP A 974 1.32 25.31 22.13
CA TRP A 974 0.68 24.96 20.87
C TRP A 974 1.77 24.62 19.84
N ASN A 975 1.70 23.46 19.19
CA ASN A 975 2.80 22.93 18.37
C ASN A 975 2.38 21.77 17.46
N ASN A 976 3.35 21.21 16.72
CA ASN A 976 3.18 19.97 15.96
C ASN A 976 3.81 18.80 16.74
N VAL A 977 3.21 17.61 16.60
CA VAL A 977 3.76 16.33 17.07
C VAL A 977 3.88 15.39 15.86
N VAL A 978 4.95 14.59 15.83
CA VAL A 978 5.16 13.57 14.79
C VAL A 978 5.23 12.18 15.43
N ARG A 979 4.39 11.26 14.96
CA ARG A 979 4.37 9.85 15.39
C ARG A 979 4.32 8.92 14.19
N TRP A 980 5.21 7.94 14.15
CA TRP A 980 5.45 7.09 12.97
C TRP A 980 4.87 5.67 13.10
N GLU A 981 3.98 5.49 14.08
CA GLU A 981 3.35 4.27 14.58
C GLU A 981 2.39 3.55 13.58
N PHE A 982 1.93 4.23 12.52
CA PHE A 982 0.77 3.74 11.75
C PHE A 982 1.05 3.42 10.27
N LYS A 983 0.58 2.22 9.86
CA LYS A 983 0.61 1.74 8.46
C LYS A 983 -0.45 2.41 7.57
N HIS A 984 -1.59 2.78 8.14
CA HIS A 984 -2.74 3.37 7.43
C HIS A 984 -3.23 4.61 8.21
N PRO A 985 -2.75 5.81 7.88
CA PRO A 985 -3.15 7.03 8.57
C PRO A 985 -4.52 7.52 8.06
N GLN A 986 -5.37 7.95 8.99
CA GLN A 986 -6.69 8.52 8.73
C GLN A 986 -6.68 10.00 9.12
N PRO A 987 -7.00 10.94 8.20
CA PRO A 987 -6.92 12.38 8.47
C PRO A 987 -7.69 12.81 9.72
N PHE A 988 -7.14 13.76 10.47
CA PHE A 988 -7.55 14.22 11.81
C PHE A 988 -7.52 13.14 12.91
N ILE A 989 -8.10 11.97 12.70
CA ILE A 989 -8.28 10.92 13.73
C ILE A 989 -6.94 10.30 14.17
N ARG A 990 -6.08 9.97 13.19
CA ARG A 990 -4.91 9.11 13.35
C ARG A 990 -3.88 9.38 12.24
N THR A 991 -3.18 10.50 12.33
CA THR A 991 -2.22 10.99 11.32
C THR A 991 -0.77 10.78 11.76
N ARG A 992 0.22 11.03 10.89
CA ARG A 992 1.65 11.02 11.27
C ARG A 992 2.11 12.35 11.84
N GLU A 993 1.61 13.44 11.26
CA GLU A 993 1.76 14.80 11.78
C GLU A 993 0.38 15.35 12.14
N PHE A 994 0.29 16.06 13.26
CA PHE A 994 -0.90 16.77 13.70
C PHE A 994 -0.54 17.99 14.54
N LEU A 995 -1.42 18.99 14.55
CA LEU A 995 -1.37 20.08 15.52
C LEU A 995 -1.87 19.56 16.87
N TRP A 996 -1.18 19.97 17.91
CA TRP A 996 -1.33 19.49 19.27
C TRP A 996 -1.27 20.68 20.23
N GLN A 997 -1.95 20.52 21.36
CA GLN A 997 -1.91 21.40 22.51
C GLN A 997 -1.45 20.55 23.68
N GLU A 998 -0.49 21.03 24.46
CA GLU A 998 -0.16 20.45 25.76
C GLU A 998 0.11 21.50 26.83
N GLY A 999 -0.47 21.27 28.00
CA GLY A 999 -0.16 21.99 29.23
C GLY A 999 0.56 21.07 30.19
N HIS A 1000 1.59 21.62 30.83
CA HIS A 1000 2.38 20.95 31.84
C HIS A 1000 2.51 21.87 33.06
N SER A 1001 2.44 21.29 34.25
CA SER A 1001 2.44 22.06 35.49
C SER A 1001 3.14 21.33 36.63
N ALA A 1002 3.55 22.11 37.64
CA ALA A 1002 4.22 21.65 38.85
C ALA A 1002 3.69 22.40 40.09
N PHE A 1003 3.42 21.67 41.16
CA PHE A 1003 2.78 22.14 42.39
C PHE A 1003 3.53 21.69 43.65
N VAL A 1004 3.31 22.43 44.74
CA VAL A 1004 3.72 22.04 46.09
C VAL A 1004 2.81 20.93 46.62
N SER A 1005 1.49 21.10 46.51
CA SER A 1005 0.50 20.16 47.06
C SER A 1005 -0.09 19.24 45.99
N LYS A 1006 -0.34 17.97 46.38
CA LYS A 1006 -1.12 17.03 45.56
C LYS A 1006 -2.53 17.55 45.28
N LYS A 1007 -3.18 18.18 46.27
CA LYS A 1007 -4.57 18.65 46.18
C LYS A 1007 -4.75 19.70 45.08
N GLU A 1008 -3.83 20.66 45.00
CA GLU A 1008 -3.83 21.72 43.97
C GLU A 1008 -3.65 21.12 42.55
N ALA A 1009 -2.79 20.10 42.44
CA ALA A 1009 -2.57 19.40 41.18
C ALA A 1009 -3.82 18.60 40.74
N GLU A 1010 -4.47 17.89 41.67
CA GLU A 1010 -5.72 17.16 41.39
C GLU A 1010 -6.87 18.13 41.01
N GLU A 1011 -6.99 19.28 41.69
CA GLU A 1011 -7.98 20.33 41.38
C GLU A 1011 -7.79 20.92 39.98
N GLU A 1012 -6.55 21.14 39.53
CA GLU A 1012 -6.28 21.56 38.16
C GLU A 1012 -6.69 20.49 37.13
N VAL A 1013 -6.45 19.20 37.40
CA VAL A 1013 -6.80 18.12 36.45
C VAL A 1013 -8.29 18.13 36.13
N PHE A 1014 -9.15 18.29 37.15
CA PHE A 1014 -10.60 18.42 36.96
C PHE A 1014 -11.02 19.78 36.35
N THR A 1015 -10.29 20.86 36.65
CA THR A 1015 -10.54 22.18 36.04
C THR A 1015 -10.29 22.15 34.52
N ILE A 1016 -9.18 21.53 34.08
CA ILE A 1016 -8.86 21.37 32.66
C ILE A 1016 -9.81 20.39 31.97
N LEU A 1017 -10.21 19.31 32.64
CA LEU A 1017 -11.26 18.39 32.14
C LEU A 1017 -12.57 19.12 31.85
N GLU A 1018 -12.95 20.07 32.71
CA GLU A 1018 -14.13 20.90 32.51
C GLU A 1018 -13.95 21.88 31.34
N LEU A 1019 -12.79 22.52 31.18
CA LEU A 1019 -12.51 23.33 29.98
C LEU A 1019 -12.57 22.49 28.68
N TYR A 1020 -12.12 21.23 28.70
CA TYR A 1020 -12.26 20.33 27.55
C TYR A 1020 -13.72 19.95 27.27
N ARG A 1021 -14.57 19.71 28.30
CA ARG A 1021 -16.03 19.59 28.09
C ARG A 1021 -16.55 20.83 27.37
N ARG A 1022 -16.17 22.02 27.82
CA ARG A 1022 -16.63 23.30 27.25
C ARG A 1022 -16.23 23.49 25.80
N ILE A 1023 -15.05 23.05 25.37
CA ILE A 1023 -14.70 23.01 23.94
C ILE A 1023 -15.70 22.12 23.17
N TYR A 1024 -15.92 20.89 23.61
CA TYR A 1024 -16.80 19.97 22.89
C TYR A 1024 -18.26 20.43 22.88
N GLU A 1025 -18.84 20.75 24.03
CA GLU A 1025 -20.26 21.06 24.18
C GLU A 1025 -20.58 22.52 23.83
N GLU A 1026 -19.90 23.48 24.45
CA GLU A 1026 -20.26 24.90 24.32
C GLU A 1026 -19.81 25.48 22.98
N LEU A 1027 -18.64 25.08 22.47
CA LEU A 1027 -18.05 25.61 21.23
C LEU A 1027 -18.38 24.74 20.01
N LEU A 1028 -18.27 23.42 20.11
CA LEU A 1028 -18.44 22.49 18.98
C LEU A 1028 -19.82 21.79 18.92
N ALA A 1029 -20.71 22.02 19.89
CA ALA A 1029 -22.02 21.38 19.97
C ALA A 1029 -21.97 19.83 19.93
N ILE A 1030 -20.91 19.22 20.46
CA ILE A 1030 -20.74 17.76 20.55
C ILE A 1030 -20.97 17.33 22.01
N PRO A 1031 -21.98 16.51 22.33
CA PRO A 1031 -22.15 15.95 23.66
C PRO A 1031 -21.00 14.98 24.00
N VAL A 1032 -20.44 15.08 25.21
CA VAL A 1032 -19.33 14.22 25.67
C VAL A 1032 -19.53 13.70 27.09
N VAL A 1033 -19.00 12.51 27.35
CA VAL A 1033 -18.96 11.94 28.70
C VAL A 1033 -17.61 12.26 29.34
N LYS A 1034 -17.62 13.04 30.43
CA LYS A 1034 -16.47 13.20 31.33
C LYS A 1034 -16.26 11.91 32.12
N GLY A 1035 -15.03 11.40 32.18
CA GLY A 1035 -14.71 10.19 32.94
C GLY A 1035 -13.26 10.10 33.40
N ARG A 1036 -12.97 9.10 34.25
CA ARG A 1036 -11.61 8.65 34.60
C ARG A 1036 -11.30 7.39 33.81
N LYS A 1037 -10.14 7.34 33.14
CA LYS A 1037 -9.64 6.16 32.43
C LYS A 1037 -9.37 5.01 33.41
N THR A 1038 -9.51 3.77 32.95
CA THR A 1038 -9.13 2.61 33.76
C THR A 1038 -7.61 2.57 33.98
N GLU A 1039 -7.15 1.80 34.97
CA GLU A 1039 -5.71 1.67 35.26
C GLU A 1039 -4.90 1.04 34.10
N LYS A 1040 -5.56 0.47 33.07
CA LYS A 1040 -4.95 -0.02 31.82
C LYS A 1040 -4.95 1.01 30.67
N GLU A 1041 -5.70 2.11 30.81
CA GLU A 1041 -5.84 3.17 29.80
C GLU A 1041 -5.29 4.53 30.27
N LYS A 1042 -4.93 4.66 31.55
CA LYS A 1042 -4.30 5.87 32.05
C LYS A 1042 -2.91 6.05 31.42
N PHE A 1043 -2.45 7.30 31.37
CA PHE A 1043 -1.12 7.61 30.86
C PHE A 1043 -0.03 6.89 31.68
N ALA A 1044 0.96 6.32 30.98
CA ALA A 1044 2.03 5.54 31.61
C ALA A 1044 2.85 6.41 32.57
N GLY A 1045 3.09 5.90 33.78
CA GLY A 1045 3.72 6.68 34.86
C GLY A 1045 2.80 7.70 35.55
N GLY A 1046 1.53 7.84 35.14
CA GLY A 1046 0.55 8.71 35.81
C GLY A 1046 -0.13 8.05 37.01
N ASP A 1047 -0.44 8.84 38.04
CA ASP A 1047 -1.31 8.44 39.15
C ASP A 1047 -2.70 8.10 38.60
N PHE A 1048 -3.30 9.01 37.83
CA PHE A 1048 -4.57 8.78 37.12
C PHE A 1048 -4.71 9.66 35.86
N THR A 1049 -5.75 9.39 35.07
CA THR A 1049 -6.08 10.14 33.86
C THR A 1049 -7.59 10.36 33.76
N THR A 1050 -7.99 11.57 33.43
CA THR A 1050 -9.36 11.94 33.08
C THR A 1050 -9.48 12.23 31.58
N THR A 1051 -10.69 12.08 31.04
CA THR A 1051 -10.96 12.09 29.61
C THR A 1051 -12.35 12.69 29.31
N VAL A 1052 -12.49 13.31 28.15
CA VAL A 1052 -13.79 13.52 27.50
C VAL A 1052 -13.93 12.55 26.32
N GLU A 1053 -14.96 11.70 26.37
CA GLU A 1053 -15.28 10.72 25.32
C GLU A 1053 -16.49 11.19 24.52
N ALA A 1054 -16.36 11.34 23.20
CA ALA A 1054 -17.48 11.58 22.29
C ALA A 1054 -18.00 10.25 21.73
N PHE A 1055 -19.31 10.14 21.48
CA PHE A 1055 -19.90 8.94 20.85
C PHE A 1055 -20.06 9.13 19.34
N ILE A 1056 -19.66 8.13 18.55
CA ILE A 1056 -19.83 8.12 17.08
C ILE A 1056 -20.97 7.16 16.72
N ASP A 1057 -22.13 7.73 16.39
CA ASP A 1057 -23.37 7.06 15.99
C ASP A 1057 -23.15 5.96 14.95
N ALA A 1058 -22.53 6.30 13.82
CA ALA A 1058 -22.43 5.49 12.61
C ALA A 1058 -21.50 4.27 12.73
N ASN A 1059 -20.86 4.05 13.89
CA ASN A 1059 -20.12 2.82 14.17
C ASN A 1059 -20.25 2.30 15.62
N GLY A 1060 -21.02 2.99 16.48
CA GLY A 1060 -21.29 2.60 17.86
C GLY A 1060 -20.08 2.68 18.82
N ARG A 1061 -19.11 3.56 18.58
CA ARG A 1061 -17.86 3.64 19.38
C ARG A 1061 -17.66 4.97 20.07
N GLY A 1062 -17.03 4.92 21.24
CA GLY A 1062 -16.43 6.10 21.87
C GLY A 1062 -15.16 6.55 21.14
N ALA A 1063 -14.92 7.84 21.13
CA ALA A 1063 -13.73 8.50 20.60
C ALA A 1063 -13.18 9.48 21.64
N GLN A 1064 -12.00 9.18 22.16
CA GLN A 1064 -11.27 10.03 23.12
C GLN A 1064 -10.93 11.38 22.47
N GLY A 1065 -11.53 12.45 22.99
CA GLY A 1065 -11.37 13.80 22.50
C GLY A 1065 -10.12 14.49 23.04
N ALA A 1066 -10.06 14.65 24.36
CA ALA A 1066 -8.96 15.29 25.09
C ALA A 1066 -8.77 14.63 26.46
N THR A 1067 -7.56 14.72 27.02
CA THR A 1067 -7.22 14.08 28.30
C THR A 1067 -6.43 14.98 29.24
N SER A 1068 -6.64 14.79 30.54
CA SER A 1068 -5.95 15.52 31.61
C SER A 1068 -5.43 14.52 32.65
N HIS A 1069 -4.13 14.54 32.89
CA HIS A 1069 -3.36 13.49 33.55
C HIS A 1069 -2.75 14.03 34.85
N HIS A 1070 -3.03 13.37 35.99
CA HIS A 1070 -2.27 13.59 37.20
C HIS A 1070 -1.04 12.68 37.15
N LEU A 1071 0.16 13.26 37.10
CA LEU A 1071 1.43 12.52 36.98
C LEU A 1071 2.05 12.15 38.33
N GLY A 1072 1.41 12.55 39.44
CA GLY A 1072 1.93 12.35 40.78
C GLY A 1072 3.31 12.99 40.93
N GLN A 1073 4.26 12.23 41.48
CA GLN A 1073 5.67 12.63 41.59
C GLN A 1073 6.61 11.76 40.73
N ASN A 1074 6.07 10.93 39.83
CA ASN A 1074 6.89 9.88 39.18
C ASN A 1074 7.92 10.51 38.22
N PHE A 1075 7.46 11.48 37.42
CA PHE A 1075 8.33 12.27 36.54
C PHE A 1075 9.21 13.25 37.31
N SER A 1076 8.75 13.84 38.42
CA SER A 1076 9.56 14.79 39.19
C SER A 1076 10.71 14.11 39.93
N LYS A 1077 10.52 12.86 40.36
CA LYS A 1077 11.61 11.97 40.85
C LYS A 1077 12.58 11.59 39.73
N MET A 1078 12.07 11.26 38.54
CA MET A 1078 12.91 10.86 37.40
C MET A 1078 13.78 12.00 36.84
N PHE A 1079 13.26 13.23 36.80
CA PHE A 1079 13.94 14.42 36.25
C PHE A 1079 14.53 15.35 37.32
N GLU A 1080 14.60 14.90 38.58
CA GLU A 1080 15.10 15.66 39.74
C GLU A 1080 14.46 17.06 39.93
N ILE A 1081 13.15 17.18 39.65
CA ILE A 1081 12.41 18.43 39.86
C ILE A 1081 12.06 18.55 41.35
N VAL A 1082 13.00 19.13 42.10
CA VAL A 1082 12.90 19.38 43.54
C VAL A 1082 12.80 20.88 43.88
N TYR A 1083 12.19 21.17 45.02
CA TYR A 1083 12.10 22.51 45.61
C TYR A 1083 12.48 22.48 47.09
N GLU A 1084 12.97 23.61 47.63
CA GLU A 1084 13.14 23.79 49.07
C GLU A 1084 11.77 23.99 49.77
N HIS A 1085 11.40 23.03 50.63
CA HIS A 1085 10.16 23.07 51.39
C HIS A 1085 10.18 24.24 52.41
N PRO A 1086 9.11 25.05 52.51
CA PRO A 1086 9.13 26.31 53.26
C PRO A 1086 9.49 26.13 54.74
N GLU A 1087 8.94 25.10 55.38
CA GLU A 1087 9.03 24.85 56.82
C GLU A 1087 10.26 24.01 57.19
N THR A 1088 10.32 22.76 56.73
CA THR A 1088 11.39 21.80 57.06
C THR A 1088 12.76 22.12 56.45
N LYS A 1089 12.83 23.00 55.43
CA LYS A 1089 14.04 23.29 54.64
C LYS A 1089 14.65 22.11 53.85
N GLU A 1090 13.95 20.99 53.80
CA GLU A 1090 14.36 19.81 53.04
C GLU A 1090 14.01 19.95 51.54
N LYS A 1091 14.66 19.12 50.71
CA LYS A 1091 14.33 19.00 49.28
C LYS A 1091 13.11 18.11 49.10
N ALA A 1092 12.00 18.68 48.63
CA ALA A 1092 10.78 17.95 48.30
C ALA A 1092 10.57 17.86 46.78
N PHE A 1093 9.90 16.81 46.31
CA PHE A 1093 9.54 16.61 44.89
C PHE A 1093 8.20 17.26 44.56
N VAL A 1094 8.11 17.97 43.43
CA VAL A 1094 6.86 18.59 42.98
C VAL A 1094 5.82 17.56 42.53
N TYR A 1095 4.53 17.87 42.70
CA TYR A 1095 3.45 17.15 42.04
C TYR A 1095 3.23 17.72 40.64
N GLN A 1096 3.03 16.88 39.63
CA GLN A 1096 2.92 17.32 38.23
C GLN A 1096 1.61 16.90 37.56
N ASN A 1097 1.19 17.67 36.56
CA ASN A 1097 0.16 17.30 35.60
C ASN A 1097 0.67 17.44 34.16
N SER A 1098 -0.02 16.75 33.24
CA SER A 1098 0.07 16.92 31.79
C SER A 1098 -1.35 16.88 31.23
N TRP A 1099 -1.68 17.69 30.22
CA TRP A 1099 -3.03 17.73 29.62
C TRP A 1099 -3.00 18.17 28.16
N GLY A 1100 -3.75 17.53 27.27
CA GLY A 1100 -3.73 17.85 25.85
C GLY A 1100 -5.00 17.59 25.03
N ILE A 1101 -5.15 18.36 23.94
CA ILE A 1101 -6.16 18.24 22.87
C ILE A 1101 -5.48 18.36 21.49
N SER A 1102 -6.10 17.88 20.41
CA SER A 1102 -5.48 17.83 19.08
C SER A 1102 -6.46 18.02 17.94
N THR A 1103 -5.95 18.09 16.70
CA THR A 1103 -6.81 18.12 15.50
C THR A 1103 -7.73 16.91 15.33
N ARG A 1104 -7.61 15.85 16.15
CA ARG A 1104 -8.64 14.79 16.28
C ARG A 1104 -10.02 15.39 16.57
N THR A 1105 -10.09 16.49 17.32
CA THR A 1105 -11.33 17.22 17.61
C THR A 1105 -12.09 17.62 16.34
N LEU A 1106 -11.39 18.02 15.27
CA LEU A 1106 -12.00 18.33 13.97
C LEU A 1106 -12.52 17.05 13.28
N GLY A 1107 -11.82 15.93 13.43
CA GLY A 1107 -12.28 14.64 12.93
C GLY A 1107 -13.53 14.13 13.65
N VAL A 1108 -13.62 14.31 14.98
CA VAL A 1108 -14.83 14.01 15.76
C VAL A 1108 -15.99 14.92 15.34
N LEU A 1109 -15.77 16.22 15.18
CA LEU A 1109 -16.77 17.16 14.64
C LEU A 1109 -17.33 16.69 13.29
N CYS A 1110 -16.46 16.29 12.36
CA CYS A 1110 -16.88 15.76 11.06
C CYS A 1110 -17.68 14.45 11.20
N LEU A 1111 -17.27 13.52 12.07
CA LEU A 1111 -17.94 12.22 12.26
C LEU A 1111 -19.31 12.34 12.95
N VAL A 1112 -19.44 13.20 13.95
CA VAL A 1112 -20.70 13.44 14.68
C VAL A 1112 -21.68 14.19 13.79
N HIS A 1113 -21.31 15.39 13.32
CA HIS A 1113 -22.25 16.32 12.70
C HIS A 1113 -22.46 16.10 11.20
N GLY A 1114 -21.55 15.44 10.49
CA GLY A 1114 -21.66 15.24 9.04
C GLY A 1114 -22.79 14.30 8.62
N ASP A 1115 -23.34 14.56 7.43
CA ASP A 1115 -24.43 13.81 6.81
C ASP A 1115 -24.13 13.39 5.35
N ASN A 1116 -25.12 12.82 4.66
CA ASN A 1116 -25.00 12.37 3.27
C ASN A 1116 -24.97 13.50 2.21
N LYS A 1117 -25.03 14.77 2.61
CA LYS A 1117 -24.76 15.94 1.75
C LYS A 1117 -23.35 16.51 1.95
N GLY A 1118 -22.76 16.34 3.12
CA GLY A 1118 -21.45 16.87 3.47
C GLY A 1118 -21.29 17.17 4.95
N LEU A 1119 -20.45 18.16 5.26
CA LEU A 1119 -20.22 18.62 6.62
C LEU A 1119 -21.40 19.45 7.15
N ILE A 1120 -21.48 19.60 8.46
CA ILE A 1120 -22.35 20.55 9.17
C ILE A 1120 -21.47 21.17 10.25
N ILE A 1121 -21.14 22.46 10.12
CA ILE A 1121 -20.19 23.13 11.01
C ILE A 1121 -20.96 23.93 12.10
N PRO A 1122 -20.62 23.80 13.39
CA PRO A 1122 -21.26 24.56 14.45
C PRO A 1122 -21.06 26.09 14.28
N PRO A 1123 -22.11 26.91 14.39
CA PRO A 1123 -22.07 28.37 14.22
C PRO A 1123 -20.92 29.10 14.91
N LYS A 1124 -20.50 28.68 16.11
CA LYS A 1124 -19.42 29.37 16.84
C LYS A 1124 -18.04 29.18 16.19
N VAL A 1125 -17.76 28.04 15.55
CA VAL A 1125 -16.48 27.74 14.87
C VAL A 1125 -16.52 27.82 13.35
N ALA A 1126 -17.70 28.00 12.75
CA ALA A 1126 -17.83 28.20 11.31
C ALA A 1126 -17.12 29.50 10.89
N ASP A 1127 -16.10 29.38 10.03
CA ASP A 1127 -15.35 30.51 9.47
C ASP A 1127 -16.31 31.52 8.82
N ILE A 1128 -17.07 31.05 7.82
CA ILE A 1128 -18.25 31.74 7.30
C ILE A 1128 -19.49 31.15 7.99
N GLN A 1129 -20.20 31.98 8.76
CA GLN A 1129 -21.47 31.65 9.42
C GLN A 1129 -22.65 31.80 8.47
N VAL A 1130 -22.61 32.81 7.59
CA VAL A 1130 -23.68 33.13 6.63
C VAL A 1130 -23.09 33.34 5.24
N ILE A 1131 -23.53 32.54 4.26
CA ILE A 1131 -23.20 32.77 2.85
C ILE A 1131 -24.39 33.37 2.11
N ILE A 1132 -24.23 34.57 1.56
CA ILE A 1132 -25.22 35.23 0.72
C ILE A 1132 -25.04 34.75 -0.73
N ILE A 1133 -26.13 34.31 -1.37
CA ILE A 1133 -26.12 33.80 -2.73
C ILE A 1133 -27.19 34.53 -3.56
N PRO A 1134 -26.79 35.36 -4.54
CA PRO A 1134 -27.73 36.07 -5.39
C PRO A 1134 -28.48 35.08 -6.29
N CYS A 1135 -29.80 35.22 -6.30
CA CYS A 1135 -30.74 34.28 -6.90
C CYS A 1135 -31.60 34.97 -7.97
N GLY A 1136 -32.18 34.19 -8.88
CA GLY A 1136 -32.98 34.72 -9.99
C GLY A 1136 -32.20 35.43 -11.11
N ILE A 1137 -30.87 35.59 -10.98
CA ILE A 1137 -30.02 36.12 -12.07
C ILE A 1137 -30.21 35.26 -13.32
N SER A 1138 -30.61 35.92 -14.42
CA SER A 1138 -30.92 35.31 -15.71
C SER A 1138 -30.29 36.12 -16.84
N ALA A 1139 -30.15 35.52 -18.02
CA ALA A 1139 -29.61 36.20 -19.20
C ALA A 1139 -30.49 37.35 -19.73
N ASN A 1140 -31.68 37.55 -19.16
CA ASN A 1140 -32.66 38.57 -19.56
C ASN A 1140 -32.78 39.72 -18.54
N LEU A 1141 -32.08 39.65 -17.40
CA LEU A 1141 -31.98 40.76 -16.44
C LEU A 1141 -31.03 41.83 -16.98
N SER A 1142 -31.43 43.10 -16.87
CA SER A 1142 -30.58 44.24 -17.20
C SER A 1142 -29.33 44.27 -16.30
N GLU A 1143 -28.28 44.96 -16.75
CA GLU A 1143 -27.05 45.10 -15.95
C GLU A 1143 -27.31 45.96 -14.71
N ASP A 1144 -28.14 47.00 -14.81
CA ASP A 1144 -28.59 47.80 -13.66
C ASP A 1144 -29.33 46.97 -12.60
N GLU A 1145 -30.26 46.08 -13.01
CA GLU A 1145 -30.94 45.19 -12.07
C GLU A 1145 -30.00 44.13 -11.48
N ARG A 1146 -29.01 43.67 -12.24
CA ARG A 1146 -28.00 42.72 -11.74
C ARG A 1146 -27.09 43.38 -10.71
N ASN A 1147 -26.61 44.59 -11.00
CA ASN A 1147 -25.79 45.39 -10.10
C ASN A 1147 -26.56 45.67 -8.80
N LYS A 1148 -27.81 46.13 -8.88
CA LYS A 1148 -28.69 46.31 -7.70
C LYS A 1148 -28.80 45.06 -6.81
N ILE A 1149 -28.77 43.84 -7.37
CA ILE A 1149 -28.76 42.59 -6.58
C ILE A 1149 -27.39 42.41 -5.90
N TYR A 1150 -26.28 42.60 -6.61
CA TYR A 1150 -24.93 42.50 -6.04
C TYR A 1150 -24.63 43.59 -5.00
N ASP A 1151 -25.11 44.82 -5.21
CA ASP A 1151 -25.03 45.93 -4.27
C ASP A 1151 -25.84 45.61 -3.00
N SER A 1152 -27.06 45.08 -3.17
CA SER A 1152 -27.90 44.63 -2.04
C SER A 1152 -27.23 43.51 -1.24
N CYS A 1153 -26.68 42.48 -1.92
CA CYS A 1153 -25.91 41.43 -1.25
C CYS A 1153 -24.70 42.00 -0.49
N SER A 1154 -23.96 42.93 -1.09
CA SER A 1154 -22.78 43.55 -0.47
C SER A 1154 -23.16 44.40 0.74
N SER A 1155 -24.29 45.12 0.66
CA SER A 1155 -24.88 45.85 1.79
C SER A 1155 -25.25 44.90 2.94
N TYR A 1156 -25.89 43.77 2.65
CA TYR A 1156 -26.17 42.75 3.67
C TYR A 1156 -24.91 42.13 4.27
N VAL A 1157 -23.86 41.83 3.49
CA VAL A 1157 -22.57 41.36 4.05
C VAL A 1157 -22.02 42.39 5.04
N LYS A 1158 -22.08 43.69 4.71
CA LYS A 1158 -21.68 44.76 5.63
C LYS A 1158 -22.54 44.80 6.88
N ILE A 1159 -23.87 44.88 6.75
CA ILE A 1159 -24.83 44.94 7.87
C ILE A 1159 -24.63 43.76 8.84
N LEU A 1160 -24.40 42.56 8.32
CA LEU A 1160 -24.15 41.38 9.15
C LEU A 1160 -22.77 41.43 9.83
N LYS A 1161 -21.71 41.87 9.14
CA LYS A 1161 -20.36 42.06 9.73
C LYS A 1161 -20.33 43.14 10.81
N ASP A 1162 -20.93 44.30 10.55
CA ASP A 1162 -21.10 45.39 11.51
C ASP A 1162 -21.94 44.91 12.72
N GLY A 1163 -22.89 44.00 12.48
CA GLY A 1163 -23.64 43.27 13.51
C GLY A 1163 -22.85 42.19 14.27
N GLY A 1164 -21.59 41.93 13.94
CA GLY A 1164 -20.73 40.92 14.57
C GLY A 1164 -20.90 39.48 14.06
N ILE A 1165 -21.43 39.30 12.84
CA ILE A 1165 -21.68 37.99 12.20
C ILE A 1165 -20.68 37.79 11.06
N ARG A 1166 -20.07 36.60 10.98
CA ARG A 1166 -19.12 36.26 9.90
C ARG A 1166 -19.87 35.91 8.61
N ALA A 1167 -20.25 36.93 7.86
CA ALA A 1167 -20.94 36.81 6.58
C ALA A 1167 -20.00 36.94 5.36
N ASP A 1168 -20.38 36.36 4.23
CA ASP A 1168 -19.73 36.57 2.92
C ASP A 1168 -20.73 36.42 1.75
N CYS A 1169 -20.34 36.72 0.51
CA CYS A 1169 -21.22 36.60 -0.67
C CYS A 1169 -20.54 35.92 -1.87
N ASP A 1170 -21.17 34.88 -2.42
CA ASP A 1170 -20.72 34.26 -3.67
C ASP A 1170 -21.34 34.95 -4.89
N THR A 1171 -20.64 35.92 -5.47
CA THR A 1171 -21.05 36.63 -6.68
C THR A 1171 -20.68 35.93 -8.00
N ARG A 1172 -19.80 34.90 -7.98
CA ARG A 1172 -19.23 34.20 -9.15
C ARG A 1172 -20.27 33.84 -10.22
N ASP A 1173 -20.23 34.43 -11.39
CA ASP A 1173 -21.28 34.30 -12.42
C ASP A 1173 -21.21 33.00 -13.24
N ASN A 1174 -20.01 32.41 -13.32
CA ASN A 1174 -19.75 31.12 -13.98
C ASN A 1174 -20.45 29.91 -13.32
N TYR A 1175 -20.95 30.04 -12.08
CA TYR A 1175 -21.68 28.99 -11.37
C TYR A 1175 -23.14 29.38 -11.13
N SER A 1176 -24.07 28.45 -11.41
CA SER A 1176 -25.48 28.65 -11.10
C SER A 1176 -25.73 28.62 -9.58
N ALA A 1177 -26.76 29.35 -9.11
CA ALA A 1177 -27.13 29.38 -7.70
C ALA A 1177 -27.29 27.96 -7.10
N GLY A 1178 -27.93 27.03 -7.82
CA GLY A 1178 -28.06 25.63 -7.38
C GLY A 1178 -26.73 24.84 -7.28
N TRP A 1179 -25.68 25.21 -8.02
CA TRP A 1179 -24.34 24.66 -7.80
C TRP A 1179 -23.73 25.23 -6.53
N LYS A 1180 -23.86 26.55 -6.31
CA LYS A 1180 -23.37 27.23 -5.11
C LYS A 1180 -24.06 26.71 -3.85
N PHE A 1181 -25.37 26.45 -3.91
CA PHE A 1181 -26.14 25.82 -2.83
C PHE A 1181 -25.47 24.51 -2.42
N ASN A 1182 -25.22 23.59 -3.37
CA ASN A 1182 -24.55 22.33 -3.10
C ASN A 1182 -23.11 22.52 -2.58
N HIS A 1183 -22.37 23.52 -3.07
CA HIS A 1183 -20.99 23.80 -2.65
C HIS A 1183 -20.89 24.24 -1.18
N TYR A 1184 -21.77 25.14 -0.73
CA TYR A 1184 -21.77 25.59 0.67
C TYR A 1184 -22.54 24.63 1.60
N GLU A 1185 -23.52 23.86 1.10
CA GLU A 1185 -24.10 22.73 1.84
C GLU A 1185 -23.03 21.66 2.13
N LEU A 1186 -22.24 21.28 1.12
CA LEU A 1186 -21.13 20.33 1.27
C LEU A 1186 -20.06 20.80 2.27
N LYS A 1187 -19.74 22.10 2.26
CA LYS A 1187 -18.85 22.75 3.24
C LYS A 1187 -19.41 22.89 4.64
N GLY A 1188 -20.72 22.74 4.81
CA GLY A 1188 -21.39 22.83 6.11
C GLY A 1188 -21.55 24.25 6.66
N VAL A 1189 -21.56 25.29 5.82
CA VAL A 1189 -21.85 26.68 6.26
C VAL A 1189 -23.22 26.73 6.96
N PRO A 1190 -23.34 27.24 8.20
CA PRO A 1190 -24.56 27.11 9.01
C PRO A 1190 -25.82 27.64 8.35
N LEU A 1191 -25.75 28.83 7.74
CA LEU A 1191 -26.86 29.50 7.09
C LEU A 1191 -26.50 29.90 5.65
N ARG A 1192 -27.37 29.56 4.70
CA ARG A 1192 -27.43 30.23 3.40
C ARG A 1192 -28.49 31.32 3.42
N MET A 1193 -28.15 32.49 2.90
CA MET A 1193 -29.08 33.58 2.62
C MET A 1193 -29.30 33.65 1.09
N GLU A 1194 -30.53 33.41 0.65
CA GLU A 1194 -30.95 33.52 -0.75
C GLU A 1194 -31.60 34.91 -0.97
N LEU A 1195 -31.08 35.70 -1.91
CA LEU A 1195 -31.58 37.04 -2.22
C LEU A 1195 -31.86 37.19 -3.72
N GLY A 1196 -33.10 37.44 -4.13
CA GLY A 1196 -33.49 37.64 -5.52
C GLY A 1196 -34.26 38.94 -5.80
N PRO A 1197 -34.60 39.21 -7.08
CA PRO A 1197 -35.31 40.43 -7.49
C PRO A 1197 -36.69 40.63 -6.85
N LYS A 1198 -37.33 39.55 -6.39
CA LYS A 1198 -38.61 39.61 -5.65
C LYS A 1198 -38.39 40.00 -4.20
N ASP A 1199 -37.32 39.51 -3.60
CA ASP A 1199 -37.04 39.66 -2.17
C ASP A 1199 -36.63 41.10 -1.87
N ILE A 1200 -35.76 41.67 -2.72
CA ILE A 1200 -35.40 43.10 -2.72
C ILE A 1200 -36.65 43.99 -2.90
N LYS A 1201 -37.58 43.63 -3.81
CA LYS A 1201 -38.84 44.38 -4.02
C LYS A 1201 -39.83 44.29 -2.85
N ASN A 1202 -39.69 43.27 -2.01
CA ASN A 1202 -40.54 43.03 -0.83
C ASN A 1202 -39.85 43.44 0.49
N ASN A 1203 -38.68 44.08 0.44
CA ASN A 1203 -37.80 44.36 1.59
C ASN A 1203 -37.55 43.12 2.48
N GLN A 1204 -37.32 41.96 1.88
CA GLN A 1204 -37.13 40.69 2.59
C GLN A 1204 -35.88 39.94 2.12
N PHE A 1205 -35.56 38.86 2.83
CA PHE A 1205 -34.61 37.84 2.42
C PHE A 1205 -35.11 36.44 2.82
N VAL A 1206 -34.52 35.39 2.25
CA VAL A 1206 -34.79 33.99 2.59
C VAL A 1206 -33.55 33.38 3.24
N THR A 1207 -33.70 32.75 4.39
CA THR A 1207 -32.66 31.95 5.06
C THR A 1207 -32.92 30.46 4.92
N VAL A 1208 -31.85 29.68 4.81
CA VAL A 1208 -31.87 28.21 4.78
C VAL A 1208 -30.84 27.68 5.76
N ARG A 1209 -31.30 26.88 6.73
CA ARG A 1209 -30.49 26.18 7.71
C ARG A 1209 -29.78 24.97 7.10
N ARG A 1210 -28.51 24.75 7.43
CA ARG A 1210 -27.74 23.60 6.94
C ARG A 1210 -28.05 22.30 7.68
N ASP A 1211 -28.27 22.38 8.99
CA ASP A 1211 -28.45 21.23 9.89
C ASP A 1211 -29.74 20.44 9.59
N ASN A 1212 -30.81 21.14 9.23
CA ASN A 1212 -32.15 20.57 9.06
C ASN A 1212 -32.84 20.93 7.72
N ALA A 1213 -32.17 21.70 6.84
CA ALA A 1213 -32.70 22.22 5.57
C ALA A 1213 -33.96 23.10 5.66
N GLN A 1214 -34.34 23.55 6.87
CA GLN A 1214 -35.48 24.44 7.09
C GLN A 1214 -35.29 25.79 6.40
N LYS A 1215 -36.37 26.32 5.81
CA LYS A 1215 -36.41 27.66 5.21
C LYS A 1215 -37.24 28.62 6.06
N SER A 1216 -36.80 29.87 6.12
CA SER A 1216 -37.52 31.00 6.72
C SER A 1216 -37.37 32.24 5.85
N SER A 1217 -38.33 33.16 5.93
CA SER A 1217 -38.25 34.49 5.31
C SER A 1217 -38.35 35.55 6.39
N SER A 1218 -37.69 36.68 6.23
CA SER A 1218 -37.77 37.81 7.18
C SER A 1218 -37.51 39.15 6.50
N ASN A 1219 -38.03 40.21 7.12
CA ASN A 1219 -37.81 41.60 6.70
C ASN A 1219 -36.33 41.98 6.87
N ALA A 1220 -35.80 42.72 5.90
CA ALA A 1220 -34.45 43.29 5.89
C ALA A 1220 -34.11 44.04 7.18
N ASP A 1221 -35.07 44.80 7.71
CA ASP A 1221 -34.88 45.73 8.83
C ASP A 1221 -34.35 45.03 10.10
N ASN A 1222 -34.75 43.77 10.34
CA ASN A 1222 -34.35 42.98 11.52
C ASN A 1222 -33.31 41.89 11.19
N ALA A 1223 -32.58 42.01 10.08
CA ALA A 1223 -31.68 40.96 9.56
C ALA A 1223 -30.65 40.46 10.60
N VAL A 1224 -29.99 41.37 11.32
CA VAL A 1224 -28.94 41.02 12.29
C VAL A 1224 -29.50 40.20 13.46
N GLU A 1225 -30.65 40.59 14.00
CA GLU A 1225 -31.27 39.91 15.14
C GLU A 1225 -31.82 38.53 14.74
N HIS A 1226 -32.52 38.46 13.60
CA HIS A 1226 -33.05 37.21 13.07
C HIS A 1226 -31.93 36.20 12.76
N ILE A 1227 -30.81 36.64 12.17
CA ILE A 1227 -29.65 35.79 11.92
C ILE A 1227 -28.99 35.34 13.23
N LYS A 1228 -28.83 36.21 14.24
CA LYS A 1228 -28.30 35.82 15.56
C LYS A 1228 -29.19 34.78 16.24
N MET A 1229 -30.50 34.97 16.21
CA MET A 1229 -31.49 34.00 16.71
C MET A 1229 -31.35 32.65 16.00
N LEU A 1230 -31.25 32.64 14.66
CA LEU A 1230 -31.06 31.41 13.88
C LEU A 1230 -29.71 30.73 14.16
N LEU A 1231 -28.60 31.46 14.26
CA LEU A 1231 -27.29 30.88 14.57
C LEU A 1231 -27.26 30.29 15.99
N ASN A 1232 -27.91 30.92 16.97
CA ASN A 1232 -28.08 30.34 18.30
C ASN A 1232 -28.94 29.06 18.26
N ALA A 1233 -30.07 29.08 17.53
CA ALA A 1233 -30.92 27.91 17.36
C ALA A 1233 -30.18 26.74 16.69
N VAL A 1234 -29.39 27.00 15.64
CA VAL A 1234 -28.55 25.96 15.00
C VAL A 1234 -27.54 25.37 16.00
N GLN A 1235 -26.85 26.18 16.80
CA GLN A 1235 -25.89 25.68 17.79
C GLN A 1235 -26.58 24.82 18.88
N THR A 1236 -27.78 25.23 19.34
CA THR A 1236 -28.57 24.48 20.34
C THR A 1236 -29.16 23.19 19.76
N ASP A 1237 -29.76 23.25 18.58
CA ASP A 1237 -30.37 22.09 17.93
C ASP A 1237 -29.32 21.04 17.51
N MET A 1238 -28.11 21.46 17.16
CA MET A 1238 -26.97 20.55 16.92
C MET A 1238 -26.47 19.84 18.18
N PHE A 1239 -26.61 20.46 19.36
CA PHE A 1239 -26.19 19.87 20.64
C PHE A 1239 -27.25 18.93 21.24
N ASN A 1240 -28.53 19.21 20.98
CA ASN A 1240 -29.68 18.45 21.50
C ASN A 1240 -29.98 17.17 20.69
N LYS A 1241 -29.20 16.86 19.65
CA LYS A 1241 -29.46 15.81 18.64
C LYS A 1241 -28.53 14.61 18.82
#